data_AF-A0A9E3VZ00-F1
#
_entry.id   AF-A0A9E3VZ00-F1
#
_cell.length_a   1.000
_cell.length_b   1.000
_cell.length_c   1.000
_cell.angle_alpha   90.00
_cell.angle_beta   90.00
_cell.angle_gamma   90.00
#
_symmetry.space_group_name_H-M   'P 1'
#
loop_
_entity.id
_entity.type
_entity.pdbx_description
1 polymer ?
#
loop_
_entity_poly.entity_id
_entity_poly.type
_entity_poly.pdbx_seq_one_letter_code
_entity_poly.pdbx_strand_id
1 'polypeptide(L)'
;MSDAVPVSLFLTRRALCPGCGAALQLEPGQSEIACRFCSSVSYVERRLRTIESELRNGLEPSQIEHKTRFIPAHSIGAAASAETACPGCGGTIEISSSQDTTTCPHCGSGAKVERRLVPRTEEDWSAYGDDADLKAFAARDPVVLDPAYPDGYSRLSEEAKTQWSDELDDERVLTLLTATDLDRQFRAAKNFQGWGEMTPRRERLLARVMTLCCDAPPELQYCIASEIINNLLFGNAASDANKRAVFRAAGRSLFRPGLSRPLIRELGLAFDGATLKLMLELAEYQLKHDRLDDAGHALHGAAMAMRDYGMRFEVGEVILYRLLYLEPPILAWVIHQSIHDWQVEDYWQVVQFVDDCAFERPELAPVIHGKLGGPMSPTNFTQYRALLDRIDSLLSPLAQQFALDKYSYHPDRGKADPGVDDLAYILNWLGPRLDDPLFHKVVRRQIERFIGQLERQDLPPIDAFIKQHGEALPPHIRYRYLSVRPDTDLIKSFRPGNLYESDQRDPTPLERELGEWQERFSTLYQEQEEEHEANFRRFAAMRERIKSEDDAAYERERVARRQQQEAQYARNAEKAKEEEAAHRRKQQEIDQQFDDWRKGNERAARRNLEEYRKLHEQTGDAAWLRLIESTEQALKLYDRKHLRRARIAAMPWPRRILYRLMFWK
;
A
#
# COMPACT_ATOMS: atom_id res chain seq x y z
N MET A 1 -2.51 11.13 -22.83
CA MET A 1 -3.95 11.47 -22.82
C MET A 1 -4.24 12.64 -21.85
N SER A 2 -3.40 13.68 -21.75
CA SER A 2 -3.57 14.75 -20.73
C SER A 2 -3.70 16.15 -21.32
N ASP A 3 -4.12 16.25 -22.58
CA ASP A 3 -3.97 17.45 -23.40
C ASP A 3 -5.19 18.39 -23.34
N ALA A 4 -6.29 17.91 -22.76
CA ALA A 4 -7.59 18.55 -22.83
C ALA A 4 -8.40 18.24 -21.57
N VAL A 5 -9.06 19.26 -21.00
CA VAL A 5 -9.90 19.12 -19.79
C VAL A 5 -11.38 19.23 -20.22
N PRO A 6 -12.28 18.36 -19.73
CA PRO A 6 -13.71 18.48 -19.95
C PRO A 6 -14.23 19.88 -19.64
N VAL A 7 -15.26 20.33 -20.38
CA VAL A 7 -15.95 21.60 -20.12
C VAL A 7 -16.50 21.63 -18.72
N SER A 8 -17.07 20.51 -18.27
CA SER A 8 -17.63 20.41 -16.93
C SER A 8 -16.58 20.67 -15.85
N LEU A 9 -15.42 19.99 -15.92
CA LEU A 9 -14.29 20.23 -15.03
C LEU A 9 -13.76 21.65 -15.15
N PHE A 10 -13.70 22.21 -16.36
CA PHE A 10 -13.28 23.59 -16.57
C PHE A 10 -14.23 24.61 -15.90
N LEU A 11 -15.53 24.51 -16.16
CA LEU A 11 -16.56 25.41 -15.60
C LEU A 11 -16.59 25.32 -14.07
N THR A 12 -16.30 24.14 -13.52
CA THR A 12 -16.26 23.88 -12.07
C THR A 12 -14.87 24.10 -11.44
N ARG A 13 -13.88 24.55 -12.22
CA ARG A 13 -12.48 24.77 -11.79
C ARG A 13 -11.84 23.53 -11.18
N ARG A 14 -12.02 22.38 -11.81
CA ARG A 14 -11.43 21.09 -11.44
C ARG A 14 -10.43 20.64 -12.53
N ALA A 15 -9.44 19.85 -12.16
CA ALA A 15 -8.57 19.14 -13.11
C ALA A 15 -8.25 17.73 -12.60
N LEU A 16 -7.75 16.85 -13.47
CA LEU A 16 -7.41 15.49 -13.08
C LEU A 16 -5.99 15.40 -12.53
N CYS A 17 -5.83 14.67 -11.43
CA CYS A 17 -4.54 14.31 -10.88
C CYS A 17 -3.77 13.44 -11.89
N PRO A 18 -2.53 13.80 -12.30
CA PRO A 18 -1.73 12.97 -13.20
C PRO A 18 -1.32 11.62 -12.57
N GLY A 19 -1.19 11.58 -11.24
CA GLY A 19 -0.91 10.36 -10.47
C GLY A 19 -2.04 9.33 -10.52
N CYS A 20 -3.16 9.60 -9.84
CA CYS A 20 -4.30 8.67 -9.71
C CYS A 20 -5.54 8.99 -10.56
N GLY A 21 -5.57 10.11 -11.30
CA GLY A 21 -6.72 10.49 -12.16
C GLY A 21 -7.91 11.09 -11.41
N ALA A 22 -7.83 11.26 -10.09
CA ALA A 22 -8.90 11.87 -9.32
C ALA A 22 -9.10 13.36 -9.66
N ALA A 23 -10.33 13.87 -9.55
CA ALA A 23 -10.58 15.29 -9.70
C ALA A 23 -9.98 16.08 -8.53
N LEU A 24 -9.27 17.16 -8.86
CA LEU A 24 -8.64 18.10 -7.96
C LEU A 24 -9.31 19.45 -8.14
N GLN A 25 -9.75 20.06 -7.03
CA GLN A 25 -10.24 21.43 -7.05
C GLN A 25 -9.05 22.38 -7.24
N LEU A 26 -9.19 23.32 -8.18
CA LEU A 26 -8.19 24.33 -8.47
C LEU A 26 -8.60 25.66 -7.84
N GLU A 27 -7.90 26.06 -6.79
CA GLU A 27 -8.08 27.39 -6.22
C GLU A 27 -7.37 28.45 -7.08
N PRO A 28 -7.96 29.65 -7.27
CA PRO A 28 -7.31 30.74 -7.98
C PRO A 28 -5.95 31.08 -7.35
N GLY A 29 -4.89 31.14 -8.17
CA GLY A 29 -3.53 31.49 -7.71
C GLY A 29 -2.73 30.34 -7.09
N GLN A 30 -3.29 29.13 -6.97
CA GLN A 30 -2.54 27.96 -6.51
C GLN A 30 -1.72 27.34 -7.65
N SER A 31 -0.40 27.25 -7.50
CA SER A 31 0.51 26.65 -8.51
C SER A 31 0.88 25.19 -8.21
N GLU A 32 0.74 24.78 -6.95
CA GLU A 32 1.07 23.45 -6.44
C GLU A 32 -0.15 22.84 -5.77
N ILE A 33 -0.49 21.60 -6.16
CA ILE A 33 -1.66 20.89 -5.67
C ILE A 33 -1.24 19.49 -5.26
N ALA A 34 -1.38 19.19 -3.97
CA ALA A 34 -1.24 17.84 -3.47
C ALA A 34 -2.54 17.08 -3.71
N CYS A 35 -2.46 15.94 -4.41
CA CYS A 35 -3.60 15.06 -4.55
C CYS A 35 -3.97 14.44 -3.21
N ARG A 36 -5.20 14.64 -2.73
CA ARG A 36 -5.69 14.03 -1.48
C ARG A 36 -5.73 12.49 -1.51
N PHE A 37 -5.67 11.89 -2.69
CA PHE A 37 -5.86 10.46 -2.89
C PHE A 37 -4.56 9.65 -3.01
N CYS A 38 -3.60 10.11 -3.81
CA CYS A 38 -2.32 9.43 -3.98
C CYS A 38 -1.13 10.22 -3.43
N SER A 39 -1.42 11.34 -2.77
CA SER A 39 -0.42 12.28 -2.21
C SER A 39 0.56 12.84 -3.25
N SER A 40 0.34 12.60 -4.55
CA SER A 40 1.20 13.14 -5.59
C SER A 40 1.06 14.65 -5.63
N VAL A 41 2.18 15.34 -5.52
CA VAL A 41 2.25 16.78 -5.76
C VAL A 41 2.29 17.01 -7.26
N SER A 42 1.37 17.82 -7.76
CA SER A 42 1.30 18.22 -9.15
C SER A 42 1.40 19.74 -9.25
N TYR A 43 2.04 20.21 -10.32
CA TYR A 43 2.13 21.63 -10.62
C TYR A 43 1.28 21.94 -11.84
N VAL A 44 0.69 23.13 -11.86
CA VAL A 44 0.17 23.68 -13.10
C VAL A 44 1.37 24.17 -13.92
N GLU A 45 1.84 23.35 -14.85
CA GLU A 45 2.92 23.71 -15.78
C GLU A 45 2.34 24.43 -17.00
N ARG A 46 3.07 25.44 -17.51
CA ARG A 46 2.83 25.99 -18.85
C ARG A 46 3.73 25.29 -19.85
N ARG A 47 3.14 24.68 -20.88
CA ARG A 47 3.87 24.14 -22.03
C ARG A 47 3.53 24.91 -23.29
N LEU A 48 4.52 25.10 -24.14
CA LEU A 48 4.34 25.63 -25.47
C LEU A 48 4.22 24.48 -26.46
N ARG A 49 3.11 24.42 -27.19
CA ARG A 49 3.00 23.57 -28.38
C ARG A 49 3.23 24.41 -29.62
N THR A 50 3.86 23.83 -30.64
CA THR A 50 3.87 24.43 -31.97
C THR A 50 2.41 24.58 -32.40
N ILE A 51 2.04 25.74 -32.95
CA ILE A 51 0.71 25.87 -33.57
C ILE A 51 0.73 24.96 -34.80
N GLU A 52 0.25 23.73 -34.65
CA GLU A 52 0.03 22.87 -35.80
C GLU A 52 -0.96 23.56 -36.73
N SER A 53 -0.79 23.35 -38.04
CA SER A 53 -1.67 23.86 -39.07
C SER A 53 -3.02 23.12 -39.06
N GLU A 54 -3.72 23.12 -37.93
CA GLU A 54 -5.07 22.54 -37.72
C GLU A 54 -6.12 23.15 -38.67
N LEU A 55 -5.75 24.14 -39.49
CA LEU A 55 -6.58 24.79 -40.51
C LEU A 55 -6.35 24.31 -41.96
N ARG A 56 -5.54 23.26 -42.24
CA ARG A 56 -5.33 22.77 -43.63
C ARG A 56 -6.11 21.52 -44.03
N ASN A 57 -6.71 20.77 -43.11
CA ASN A 57 -7.34 19.47 -43.41
C ASN A 57 -8.88 19.49 -43.45
N GLY A 58 -9.50 20.59 -43.91
CA GLY A 58 -10.82 20.55 -44.56
C GLY A 58 -12.01 19.98 -43.79
N LEU A 59 -11.97 19.92 -42.45
CA LEU A 59 -13.16 19.61 -41.65
C LEU A 59 -13.86 20.93 -41.28
N GLU A 60 -15.07 21.11 -41.83
CA GLU A 60 -15.97 22.20 -41.46
C GLU A 60 -16.30 22.13 -39.95
N PRO A 61 -16.12 23.22 -39.19
CA PRO A 61 -16.38 23.28 -37.75
C PRO A 61 -17.76 22.77 -37.32
N SER A 62 -18.75 22.85 -38.20
CA SER A 62 -20.13 22.40 -37.97
C SER A 62 -20.27 20.88 -37.83
N GLN A 63 -19.25 20.08 -38.19
CA GLN A 63 -19.28 18.62 -38.03
C GLN A 63 -18.67 18.13 -36.69
N ILE A 64 -18.04 19.03 -35.93
CA ILE A 64 -17.40 18.75 -34.63
C ILE A 64 -18.33 19.19 -33.46
N GLU A 65 -19.49 19.79 -33.74
CA GLU A 65 -20.32 20.48 -32.73
C GLU A 65 -20.95 19.60 -31.63
N HIS A 66 -20.89 18.27 -31.71
CA HIS A 66 -21.57 17.38 -30.75
C HIS A 66 -20.73 16.30 -30.07
N LYS A 67 -19.40 16.31 -30.20
CA LYS A 67 -18.54 15.34 -29.48
C LYS A 67 -17.47 16.09 -28.70
N THR A 68 -17.69 16.16 -27.38
CA THR A 68 -16.74 16.60 -26.35
C THR A 68 -15.96 17.87 -26.70
N ARG A 69 -16.57 19.02 -26.43
CA ARG A 69 -15.91 20.32 -26.55
C ARG A 69 -14.83 20.42 -25.48
N PHE A 70 -13.67 19.80 -25.64
CA PHE A 70 -12.62 19.97 -24.64
C PHE A 70 -12.19 21.44 -24.57
N ILE A 71 -12.19 22.01 -23.36
CA ILE A 71 -11.67 23.36 -23.17
C ILE A 71 -10.15 23.25 -23.06
N PRO A 72 -9.40 24.01 -23.87
CA PRO A 72 -7.96 23.94 -23.80
C PRO A 72 -7.51 24.49 -22.44
N ALA A 73 -6.65 23.74 -21.77
CA ALA A 73 -6.42 23.90 -20.35
C ALA A 73 -5.77 25.25 -19.95
N HIS A 74 -5.34 26.09 -20.91
CA HIS A 74 -4.87 27.46 -20.65
C HIS A 74 -5.92 28.39 -20.02
N SER A 75 -7.20 28.08 -20.18
CA SER A 75 -8.29 28.84 -19.57
C SER A 75 -8.34 28.68 -18.03
N ILE A 76 -7.62 27.70 -17.47
CA ILE A 76 -7.56 27.44 -16.02
C ILE A 76 -6.79 28.57 -15.32
N GLY A 77 -7.47 29.37 -14.50
CA GLY A 77 -6.94 30.54 -13.77
C GLY A 77 -5.96 30.25 -12.61
N ALA A 78 -5.14 29.21 -12.73
CA ALA A 78 -4.09 28.88 -11.76
C ALA A 78 -2.76 29.58 -12.09
N ALA A 79 -1.99 29.94 -11.06
CA ALA A 79 -0.64 30.44 -11.24
C ALA A 79 0.23 29.30 -11.79
N ALA A 80 0.87 29.51 -12.92
CA ALA A 80 1.67 28.49 -13.59
C ALA A 80 3.05 29.09 -13.90
N SER A 81 4.08 28.25 -14.00
CA SER A 81 5.47 28.69 -14.23
C SER A 81 5.55 29.74 -15.34
N ALA A 82 6.30 30.82 -15.10
CA ALA A 82 6.48 31.91 -16.05
C ALA A 82 7.40 31.53 -17.22
N GLU A 83 8.16 30.44 -17.09
CA GLU A 83 9.18 30.02 -18.05
C GLU A 83 8.88 28.63 -18.61
N THR A 84 9.12 28.45 -19.92
CA THR A 84 9.01 27.16 -20.60
C THR A 84 9.88 27.12 -21.87
N ALA A 85 10.16 25.93 -22.40
CA ALA A 85 11.02 25.77 -23.57
C ALA A 85 10.23 25.90 -24.88
N CYS A 86 10.83 26.57 -25.88
CA CYS A 86 10.27 26.63 -27.22
C CYS A 86 10.25 25.24 -27.89
N PRO A 87 9.12 24.77 -28.44
CA PRO A 87 9.07 23.49 -29.14
C PRO A 87 9.85 23.48 -30.45
N GLY A 88 10.14 24.66 -31.03
CA GLY A 88 10.90 24.78 -32.28
C GLY A 88 12.42 24.80 -32.10
N CYS A 89 12.93 25.49 -31.08
CA CYS A 89 14.39 25.68 -30.90
C CYS A 89 14.92 25.34 -29.50
N GLY A 90 14.07 24.93 -28.55
CA GLY A 90 14.44 24.64 -27.17
C GLY A 90 14.76 25.87 -26.31
N GLY A 91 14.82 27.08 -26.87
CA GLY A 91 15.11 28.30 -26.13
C GLY A 91 14.01 28.64 -25.11
N THR A 92 14.40 29.09 -23.92
CA THR A 92 13.47 29.50 -22.86
C THR A 92 12.66 30.72 -23.28
N ILE A 93 11.36 30.69 -23.02
CA ILE A 93 10.39 31.74 -23.31
C ILE A 93 9.68 32.12 -22.02
N GLU A 94 9.68 33.41 -21.69
CA GLU A 94 8.81 33.98 -20.66
C GLU A 94 7.38 34.16 -21.20
N ILE A 95 6.40 33.67 -20.46
CA ILE A 95 4.97 33.72 -20.82
C ILE A 95 4.22 34.49 -19.76
N SER A 96 3.50 35.54 -20.18
CA SER A 96 2.64 36.29 -19.26
C SER A 96 1.42 35.47 -18.82
N SER A 97 0.85 35.76 -17.65
CA SER A 97 -0.25 34.98 -17.07
C SER A 97 -1.57 35.02 -17.86
N SER A 98 -1.66 35.82 -18.92
CA SER A 98 -2.85 35.99 -19.77
C SER A 98 -2.62 35.69 -21.26
N GLN A 99 -1.42 35.25 -21.66
CA GLN A 99 -1.12 34.94 -23.06
C GLN A 99 -1.56 33.52 -23.45
N ASP A 100 -2.42 33.40 -24.47
CA ASP A 100 -2.85 32.12 -25.07
C ASP A 100 -1.90 31.65 -26.19
N THR A 101 -1.18 32.59 -26.79
CA THR A 101 -0.17 32.35 -27.82
C THR A 101 1.04 33.23 -27.55
N THR A 102 2.23 32.73 -27.84
CA THR A 102 3.48 33.50 -27.81
C THR A 102 4.31 33.20 -29.05
N THR A 103 5.21 34.11 -29.40
CA THR A 103 6.17 33.90 -30.48
C THR A 103 7.54 33.73 -29.86
N CYS A 104 8.27 32.69 -30.25
CA CYS A 104 9.61 32.47 -29.74
C CYS A 104 10.54 33.64 -30.14
N PRO A 105 11.19 34.34 -29.19
CA PRO A 105 12.13 35.40 -29.53
C PRO A 105 13.41 34.87 -30.19
N HIS A 106 13.72 33.58 -30.02
CA HIS A 106 14.94 32.95 -30.55
C HIS A 106 14.79 32.47 -31.99
N CYS A 107 13.69 31.82 -32.35
CA CYS A 107 13.49 31.25 -33.69
C CYS A 107 12.28 31.78 -34.46
N GLY A 108 11.47 32.66 -33.86
CA GLY A 108 10.27 33.22 -34.50
C GLY A 108 9.08 32.26 -34.63
N SER A 109 9.18 31.01 -34.17
CA SER A 109 8.06 30.07 -34.21
C SER A 109 6.92 30.52 -33.29
N GLY A 110 5.69 30.56 -33.83
CA GLY A 110 4.47 30.74 -33.04
C GLY A 110 4.15 29.48 -32.24
N ALA A 111 3.83 29.66 -30.97
CA ALA A 111 3.47 28.58 -30.07
C ALA A 111 2.19 28.92 -29.28
N LYS A 112 1.36 27.92 -29.04
CA LYS A 112 0.17 28.03 -28.19
C LYS A 112 0.53 27.61 -26.77
N VAL A 113 0.11 28.41 -25.80
CA VAL A 113 0.31 28.14 -24.38
C VAL A 113 -0.75 27.14 -23.94
N GLU A 114 -0.32 26.07 -23.29
CA GLU A 114 -1.17 25.09 -22.64
C GLU A 114 -0.82 25.02 -21.17
N ARG A 115 -1.82 24.93 -20.29
CA ARG A 115 -1.59 24.65 -18.87
C ARG A 115 -1.92 23.19 -18.63
N ARG A 116 -1.08 22.44 -17.94
CA ARG A 116 -1.39 21.05 -17.57
C ARG A 116 -1.01 20.80 -16.14
N LEU A 117 -1.78 19.99 -15.44
CA LEU A 117 -1.27 19.37 -14.23
C LEU A 117 -0.25 18.32 -14.65
N VAL A 118 1.00 18.61 -14.38
CA VAL A 118 2.06 17.62 -14.51
C VAL A 118 2.43 17.12 -13.13
N PRO A 119 2.74 15.82 -13.01
CA PRO A 119 3.33 15.35 -11.77
C PRO A 119 4.62 16.13 -11.55
N ARG A 120 5.02 16.36 -10.29
CA ARG A 120 6.39 16.79 -10.00
C ARG A 120 7.34 15.76 -10.60
N THR A 121 7.85 16.04 -11.80
CA THR A 121 8.93 15.28 -12.40
C THR A 121 10.21 15.76 -11.73
N GLU A 122 10.95 14.83 -11.12
CA GLU A 122 12.33 15.11 -10.73
C GLU A 122 13.20 15.15 -11.99
N GLU A 123 13.06 16.17 -12.83
CA GLU A 123 13.68 16.21 -14.16
C GLU A 123 15.22 16.35 -14.20
N ASP A 124 15.97 15.96 -13.16
CA ASP A 124 17.45 15.87 -13.18
C ASP A 124 18.00 14.45 -13.44
N TRP A 125 17.14 13.44 -13.67
CA TRP A 125 17.60 12.05 -13.71
C TRP A 125 18.25 11.56 -15.03
N SER A 126 18.31 12.40 -16.08
CA SER A 126 19.12 12.08 -17.27
C SER A 126 20.64 12.04 -16.96
N ALA A 127 21.05 12.47 -15.76
CA ALA A 127 22.43 12.48 -15.28
C ALA A 127 22.89 11.20 -14.56
N TYR A 128 22.05 10.17 -14.38
CA TYR A 128 22.36 9.07 -13.44
C TYR A 128 22.55 7.70 -14.11
N GLY A 129 23.77 7.47 -14.61
CA GLY A 129 24.60 6.28 -14.38
C GLY A 129 24.25 4.95 -15.09
N ASP A 130 25.13 4.57 -16.02
CA ASP A 130 25.24 3.32 -16.81
C ASP A 130 25.18 1.97 -16.05
N ASP A 131 25.03 0.89 -16.84
CA ASP A 131 25.25 -0.56 -16.55
C ASP A 131 26.53 -0.92 -15.73
N ALA A 132 27.40 0.05 -15.45
CA ALA A 132 28.68 -0.12 -14.79
C ALA A 132 28.56 -0.64 -13.36
N ASP A 133 27.56 -0.20 -12.57
CA ASP A 133 27.37 -0.65 -11.18
C ASP A 133 27.03 -2.15 -11.10
N LEU A 134 26.28 -2.65 -12.08
CA LEU A 134 25.92 -4.06 -12.19
C LEU A 134 27.09 -4.92 -12.64
N LYS A 135 27.88 -4.42 -13.60
CA LYS A 135 29.12 -5.07 -14.02
C LYS A 135 30.14 -5.09 -12.88
N ALA A 136 30.24 -4.01 -12.10
CA ALA A 136 31.11 -3.92 -10.94
C ALA A 136 30.68 -4.86 -9.82
N PHE A 137 29.37 -5.03 -9.58
CA PHE A 137 28.86 -6.01 -8.62
C PHE A 137 29.04 -7.45 -9.12
N ALA A 138 28.73 -7.74 -10.39
CA ALA A 138 28.96 -9.06 -10.98
C ALA A 138 30.45 -9.46 -11.00
N ALA A 139 31.35 -8.48 -10.97
CA ALA A 139 32.80 -8.69 -10.86
C ALA A 139 33.30 -8.83 -9.41
N ARG A 140 32.48 -8.55 -8.40
CA ARG A 140 32.83 -8.85 -7.00
C ARG A 140 32.56 -10.32 -6.73
N ASP A 141 33.52 -10.99 -6.09
CA ASP A 141 33.24 -12.29 -5.49
C ASP A 141 32.05 -12.12 -4.53
N PRO A 142 31.04 -13.02 -4.59
CA PRO A 142 29.90 -12.93 -3.71
C PRO A 142 30.41 -12.88 -2.28
N VAL A 143 30.08 -11.82 -1.55
CA VAL A 143 30.35 -11.75 -0.13
C VAL A 143 29.62 -12.94 0.47
N VAL A 144 30.38 -13.96 0.85
CA VAL A 144 29.85 -15.05 1.66
C VAL A 144 29.57 -14.41 3.00
N LEU A 145 28.36 -13.87 3.14
CA LEU A 145 27.84 -13.39 4.40
C LEU A 145 27.83 -14.58 5.33
N ASP A 146 28.83 -14.63 6.20
CA ASP A 146 28.97 -15.68 7.18
C ASP A 146 27.75 -15.60 8.14
N PRO A 147 26.83 -16.59 8.13
CA PRO A 147 25.70 -16.60 9.05
C PRO A 147 26.14 -16.71 10.53
N ALA A 148 27.45 -16.84 10.81
CA ALA A 148 28.02 -16.94 12.15
C ALA A 148 28.26 -15.61 12.89
N TYR A 149 27.58 -14.50 12.56
CA TYR A 149 27.70 -13.22 13.30
C TYR A 149 26.52 -12.83 14.25
N PRO A 150 25.93 -13.75 15.07
CA PRO A 150 24.80 -13.41 15.94
C PRO A 150 25.15 -12.51 17.14
N ASP A 151 26.42 -12.49 17.59
CA ASP A 151 26.83 -11.70 18.76
C ASP A 151 27.06 -10.21 18.45
N GLY A 152 27.27 -9.86 17.17
CA GLY A 152 27.42 -8.47 16.72
C GLY A 152 26.08 -7.79 16.48
N TYR A 153 25.13 -8.50 15.84
CA TYR A 153 23.84 -7.94 15.45
C TYR A 153 23.01 -7.46 16.64
N SER A 154 22.99 -8.23 17.73
CA SER A 154 22.27 -7.85 18.96
C SER A 154 22.82 -6.59 19.64
N ARG A 155 24.07 -6.19 19.32
CA ARG A 155 24.75 -5.01 19.87
C ARG A 155 24.67 -3.77 18.96
N LEU A 156 24.14 -3.90 17.74
CA LEU A 156 23.92 -2.76 16.86
C LEU A 156 22.76 -1.90 17.39
N SER A 157 22.81 -0.59 17.11
CA SER A 157 21.63 0.26 17.27
C SER A 157 20.53 -0.19 16.31
N GLU A 158 19.27 0.13 16.60
CA GLU A 158 18.16 -0.19 15.69
C GLU A 158 18.38 0.42 14.29
N GLU A 159 18.92 1.64 14.19
CA GLU A 159 19.29 2.27 12.92
C GLU A 159 20.34 1.46 12.14
N ALA A 160 21.38 0.96 12.81
CA ALA A 160 22.41 0.14 12.18
C ALA A 160 21.90 -1.26 11.80
N LYS A 161 20.94 -1.83 12.56
CA LYS A 161 20.25 -3.07 12.18
C LYS A 161 19.42 -2.87 10.91
N THR A 162 18.67 -1.78 10.84
CA THR A 162 17.88 -1.43 9.65
C THR A 162 18.81 -1.26 8.46
N GLN A 163 19.85 -0.44 8.55
CA GLN A 163 20.80 -0.22 7.46
C GLN A 163 21.46 -1.53 6.99
N TRP A 164 21.86 -2.40 7.92
CA TRP A 164 22.48 -3.68 7.58
C TRP A 164 21.49 -4.64 6.89
N SER A 165 20.24 -4.71 7.36
CA SER A 165 19.17 -5.47 6.70
C SER A 165 18.92 -4.98 5.28
N ASP A 166 18.97 -3.67 5.11
CA ASP A 166 18.78 -2.95 3.87
C ASP A 166 19.89 -3.21 2.84
N GLU A 167 21.15 -3.28 3.27
CA GLU A 167 22.29 -3.67 2.43
C GLU A 167 22.22 -5.15 2.04
N LEU A 168 21.79 -6.01 2.97
CA LEU A 168 21.56 -7.43 2.73
C LEU A 168 20.47 -7.67 1.69
N ASP A 169 19.39 -6.89 1.73
CA ASP A 169 18.31 -6.96 0.75
C ASP A 169 18.73 -6.42 -0.62
N ASP A 170 19.60 -5.41 -0.69
CA ASP A 170 20.22 -4.99 -1.95
C ASP A 170 21.04 -6.15 -2.57
N GLU A 171 21.84 -6.88 -1.78
CA GLU A 171 22.62 -8.03 -2.26
C GLU A 171 21.73 -9.20 -2.71
N ARG A 172 20.62 -9.45 -2.00
CA ARG A 172 19.61 -10.44 -2.41
C ARG A 172 18.97 -10.05 -3.74
N VAL A 173 18.57 -8.79 -3.90
CA VAL A 173 18.00 -8.30 -5.17
C VAL A 173 19.02 -8.39 -6.30
N LEU A 174 20.29 -8.05 -6.06
CA LEU A 174 21.34 -8.20 -7.06
C LEU A 174 21.58 -9.68 -7.42
N THR A 175 21.55 -10.58 -6.43
CA THR A 175 21.65 -12.03 -6.65
C THR A 175 20.47 -12.52 -7.49
N LEU A 176 19.25 -12.11 -7.19
CA LEU A 176 18.06 -12.40 -7.99
C LEU A 176 18.24 -11.96 -9.45
N LEU A 177 18.77 -10.75 -9.67
CA LEU A 177 18.93 -10.18 -11.01
C LEU A 177 20.10 -10.76 -11.83
N THR A 178 21.08 -11.39 -11.18
CA THR A 178 22.34 -11.82 -11.83
C THR A 178 22.56 -13.33 -11.83
N ALA A 179 21.93 -14.07 -10.91
CA ALA A 179 22.03 -15.52 -10.89
C ALA A 179 21.39 -16.14 -12.14
N THR A 180 22.03 -17.16 -12.70
CA THR A 180 21.53 -17.92 -13.86
C THR A 180 20.71 -19.14 -13.45
N ASP A 181 20.80 -19.54 -12.18
CA ASP A 181 20.11 -20.70 -11.61
C ASP A 181 18.81 -20.28 -10.92
N LEU A 182 17.71 -20.96 -11.26
CA LEU A 182 16.37 -20.63 -10.80
C LEU A 182 16.22 -20.81 -9.27
N ASP A 183 16.83 -21.84 -8.69
CA ASP A 183 16.74 -22.09 -7.24
C ASP A 183 17.45 -20.98 -6.46
N ARG A 184 18.60 -20.51 -6.96
CA ARG A 184 19.31 -19.36 -6.38
C ARG A 184 18.52 -18.06 -6.50
N GLN A 185 17.90 -17.80 -7.65
CA GLN A 185 17.00 -16.65 -7.84
C GLN A 185 15.82 -16.71 -6.85
N PHE A 186 15.18 -17.87 -6.74
CA PHE A 186 14.04 -18.08 -5.85
C PHE A 186 14.41 -17.87 -4.39
N ARG A 187 15.54 -18.43 -3.91
CA ARG A 187 16.01 -18.23 -2.53
C ARG A 187 16.33 -16.76 -2.25
N ALA A 188 16.89 -16.05 -3.23
CA ALA A 188 17.17 -14.62 -3.09
C ALA A 188 15.87 -13.80 -2.93
N ALA A 189 14.85 -14.08 -3.76
CA ALA A 189 13.54 -13.42 -3.64
C ALA A 189 12.81 -13.79 -2.33
N LYS A 190 12.75 -15.08 -1.99
CA LYS A 190 12.08 -15.59 -0.77
C LYS A 190 12.63 -14.99 0.52
N ASN A 191 13.93 -14.71 0.55
CA ASN A 191 14.59 -14.18 1.74
C ASN A 191 14.59 -12.65 1.82
N PHE A 192 14.02 -11.95 0.84
CA PHE A 192 13.88 -10.49 0.88
C PHE A 192 12.97 -10.08 2.04
N GLN A 193 13.42 -9.16 2.90
CA GLN A 193 12.67 -8.72 4.08
C GLN A 193 12.02 -7.35 3.90
N GLY A 194 12.53 -6.54 2.98
CA GLY A 194 12.01 -5.24 2.64
C GLY A 194 13.06 -4.14 2.76
N TRP A 195 12.85 -3.03 2.05
CA TRP A 195 13.69 -1.85 2.19
C TRP A 195 13.08 -0.86 3.19
N GLY A 196 13.83 -0.50 4.22
CA GLY A 196 13.45 0.52 5.20
C GLY A 196 13.30 1.91 4.58
N GLU A 197 14.23 2.29 3.70
CA GLU A 197 14.18 3.55 2.93
C GLU A 197 14.28 3.31 1.41
N MET A 198 13.47 4.01 0.63
CA MET A 198 13.57 3.96 -0.83
C MET A 198 14.63 4.94 -1.33
N THR A 199 15.80 4.43 -1.70
CA THR A 199 16.87 5.23 -2.33
C THR A 199 16.76 5.18 -3.86
N PRO A 200 17.33 6.15 -4.60
CA PRO A 200 17.34 6.12 -6.07
C PRO A 200 17.96 4.85 -6.66
N ARG A 201 18.96 4.27 -5.99
CA ARG A 201 19.55 2.98 -6.39
C ARG A 201 18.52 1.85 -6.30
N ARG A 202 17.75 1.79 -5.21
CA ARG A 202 16.71 0.77 -4.99
C ARG A 202 15.56 0.91 -5.98
N GLU A 203 15.17 2.14 -6.32
CA GLU A 203 14.19 2.36 -7.39
C GLU A 203 14.65 1.77 -8.74
N ARG A 204 15.95 1.91 -9.08
CA ARG A 204 16.51 1.29 -10.29
C ARG A 204 16.49 -0.23 -10.20
N LEU A 205 16.90 -0.79 -9.07
CA LEU A 205 16.85 -2.23 -8.84
C LEU A 205 15.41 -2.76 -8.94
N LEU A 206 14.45 -2.06 -8.34
CA LEU A 206 13.03 -2.41 -8.37
C LEU A 206 12.46 -2.45 -9.79
N ALA A 207 12.80 -1.46 -10.62
CA ALA A 207 12.40 -1.46 -12.03
C ALA A 207 12.93 -2.69 -12.79
N ARG A 208 14.17 -3.11 -12.51
CA ARG A 208 14.75 -4.33 -13.10
C ARG A 208 14.11 -5.60 -12.53
N VAL A 209 13.78 -5.63 -11.23
CA VAL A 209 13.03 -6.74 -10.61
C VAL A 209 11.64 -6.87 -11.23
N MET A 210 10.94 -5.76 -11.49
CA MET A 210 9.65 -5.77 -12.18
C MET A 210 9.76 -6.31 -13.61
N THR A 211 10.83 -5.94 -14.31
CA THR A 211 11.12 -6.47 -15.64
C THR A 211 11.38 -7.98 -15.56
N LEU A 212 12.27 -8.43 -14.66
CA LEU A 212 12.51 -9.86 -14.44
C LEU A 212 11.21 -10.60 -14.08
N CYS A 213 10.34 -10.00 -13.26
CA CYS A 213 9.08 -10.61 -12.84
C CYS A 213 8.12 -10.91 -14.00
N CYS A 214 8.12 -10.14 -15.09
CA CYS A 214 7.29 -10.51 -16.26
C CYS A 214 7.97 -11.48 -17.22
N ASP A 215 9.31 -11.57 -17.19
CA ASP A 215 10.05 -12.45 -18.10
C ASP A 215 10.40 -13.82 -17.47
N ALA A 216 10.28 -13.94 -16.15
CA ALA A 216 10.64 -15.14 -15.39
C ALA A 216 9.62 -16.28 -15.54
N PRO A 217 10.01 -17.54 -15.25
CA PRO A 217 9.07 -18.66 -15.13
C PRO A 217 8.03 -18.42 -14.01
N PRO A 218 6.81 -18.98 -14.12
CA PRO A 218 5.70 -18.68 -13.21
C PRO A 218 6.07 -18.78 -11.72
N GLU A 219 6.81 -19.81 -11.32
CA GLU A 219 7.21 -20.04 -9.92
C GLU A 219 8.03 -18.89 -9.35
N LEU A 220 8.95 -18.33 -10.15
CA LEU A 220 9.73 -17.16 -9.76
C LEU A 220 8.91 -15.87 -9.84
N GLN A 221 7.98 -15.75 -10.80
CA GLN A 221 7.05 -14.60 -10.84
C GLN A 221 6.24 -14.50 -9.54
N TYR A 222 5.68 -15.62 -9.09
CA TYR A 222 4.95 -15.68 -7.81
C TYR A 222 5.84 -15.29 -6.64
N CYS A 223 7.06 -15.83 -6.57
CA CYS A 223 7.97 -15.52 -5.49
C CYS A 223 8.36 -14.03 -5.46
N ILE A 224 8.68 -13.43 -6.61
CA ILE A 224 8.98 -11.99 -6.70
C ILE A 224 7.75 -11.17 -6.30
N ALA A 225 6.59 -11.49 -6.84
CA ALA A 225 5.36 -10.76 -6.54
C ALA A 225 5.00 -10.86 -5.04
N SER A 226 5.00 -12.05 -4.46
CA SER A 226 4.55 -12.28 -3.08
C SER A 226 5.58 -11.94 -2.01
N GLU A 227 6.88 -12.05 -2.30
CA GLU A 227 7.92 -11.85 -1.28
C GLU A 227 8.62 -10.50 -1.43
N ILE A 228 8.67 -9.91 -2.64
CA ILE A 228 9.26 -8.58 -2.84
C ILE A 228 8.17 -7.53 -2.97
N ILE A 229 7.29 -7.66 -3.96
CA ILE A 229 6.33 -6.60 -4.28
C ILE A 229 5.29 -6.44 -3.17
N ASN A 230 4.73 -7.55 -2.68
CA ASN A 230 3.81 -7.54 -1.55
C ASN A 230 4.46 -6.96 -0.28
N ASN A 231 5.71 -7.30 0.03
CA ASN A 231 6.39 -6.76 1.21
C ASN A 231 6.62 -5.24 1.13
N LEU A 232 6.87 -4.70 -0.07
CA LEU A 232 6.99 -3.25 -0.30
C LEU A 232 5.63 -2.52 -0.29
N LEU A 233 4.54 -3.22 -0.60
CA LEU A 233 3.18 -2.67 -0.61
C LEU A 233 2.46 -2.78 0.74
N PHE A 234 2.59 -3.91 1.44
CA PHE A 234 1.82 -4.24 2.66
C PHE A 234 2.64 -4.79 3.82
N GLY A 235 3.88 -5.22 3.56
CA GLY A 235 4.72 -5.84 4.58
C GLY A 235 5.24 -4.85 5.61
N ASN A 236 6.19 -5.30 6.43
CA ASN A 236 6.83 -4.47 7.45
C ASN A 236 7.59 -3.27 6.86
N ALA A 237 7.94 -3.34 5.57
CA ALA A 237 8.57 -2.28 4.81
C ALA A 237 7.58 -1.39 4.05
N ALA A 238 6.26 -1.56 4.24
CA ALA A 238 5.29 -0.72 3.55
C ALA A 238 5.41 0.75 4.00
N SER A 239 5.90 1.59 3.09
CA SER A 239 5.94 3.05 3.24
C SER A 239 5.36 3.69 1.99
N ASP A 240 4.86 4.92 2.09
CA ASP A 240 4.33 5.62 0.92
C ASP A 240 5.40 5.82 -0.17
N ALA A 241 6.67 5.98 0.23
CA ALA A 241 7.79 6.04 -0.70
C ALA A 241 7.97 4.71 -1.46
N ASN A 242 7.92 3.58 -0.75
CA ASN A 242 8.02 2.25 -1.34
C ASN A 242 6.84 1.96 -2.28
N LYS A 243 5.60 2.24 -1.86
CA LYS A 243 4.41 2.09 -2.70
C LYS A 243 4.54 2.90 -4.00
N ARG A 244 4.90 4.18 -3.90
CA ARG A 244 5.11 5.04 -5.07
C ARG A 244 6.19 4.50 -6.01
N ALA A 245 7.30 4.02 -5.47
CA ALA A 245 8.36 3.41 -6.27
C ALA A 245 7.90 2.12 -6.98
N VAL A 246 7.13 1.27 -6.29
CA VAL A 246 6.49 0.08 -6.88
C VAL A 246 5.60 0.46 -8.05
N PHE A 247 4.69 1.43 -7.90
CA PHE A 247 3.82 1.85 -9.00
C PHE A 247 4.59 2.49 -10.16
N ARG A 248 5.63 3.28 -9.88
CA ARG A 248 6.51 3.83 -10.92
C ARG A 248 7.21 2.71 -11.71
N ALA A 249 7.76 1.72 -11.01
CA ALA A 249 8.43 0.58 -11.62
C ALA A 249 7.46 -0.29 -12.43
N ALA A 250 6.25 -0.52 -11.90
CA ALA A 250 5.17 -1.23 -12.58
C ALA A 250 4.73 -0.50 -13.85
N GLY A 251 4.54 0.83 -13.80
CA GLY A 251 4.17 1.64 -14.96
C GLY A 251 5.19 1.61 -16.11
N ARG A 252 6.45 1.25 -15.84
CA ARG A 252 7.48 1.03 -16.88
C ARG A 252 7.48 -0.38 -17.45
N SER A 253 7.07 -1.36 -16.65
CA SER A 253 7.29 -2.79 -16.94
C SER A 253 6.04 -3.52 -17.41
N LEU A 254 4.84 -3.02 -17.07
CA LEU A 254 3.57 -3.67 -17.38
C LEU A 254 3.04 -3.35 -18.78
N PHE A 255 3.43 -2.23 -19.41
CA PHE A 255 2.90 -1.87 -20.74
C PHE A 255 3.64 -2.61 -21.87
N ARG A 256 3.69 -3.95 -21.78
CA ARG A 256 4.30 -4.88 -22.74
C ARG A 256 3.48 -6.17 -22.86
N PRO A 257 3.75 -7.04 -23.84
CA PRO A 257 3.08 -8.33 -23.96
C PRO A 257 3.46 -9.29 -22.84
N GLY A 258 2.54 -10.20 -22.46
CA GLY A 258 2.84 -11.29 -21.53
C GLY A 258 2.91 -10.81 -20.10
N LEU A 259 1.78 -10.32 -19.57
CA LEU A 259 1.77 -9.79 -18.22
C LEU A 259 2.01 -10.87 -17.17
N SER A 260 2.82 -10.53 -16.15
CA SER A 260 2.92 -11.35 -14.95
C SER A 260 1.60 -11.26 -14.17
N ARG A 261 0.80 -12.33 -14.24
CA ARG A 261 -0.46 -12.44 -13.49
C ARG A 261 -0.26 -12.32 -11.98
N PRO A 262 0.77 -12.95 -11.37
CA PRO A 262 1.05 -12.75 -9.96
C PRO A 262 1.35 -11.28 -9.64
N LEU A 263 2.10 -10.59 -10.50
CA LEU A 263 2.40 -9.18 -10.30
C LEU A 263 1.14 -8.31 -10.36
N ILE A 264 0.26 -8.51 -11.35
CA ILE A 264 -1.02 -7.79 -11.44
C ILE A 264 -1.85 -8.02 -10.18
N ARG A 265 -1.92 -9.26 -9.69
CA ARG A 265 -2.68 -9.60 -8.49
C ARG A 265 -2.15 -8.86 -7.27
N GLU A 266 -0.84 -8.89 -7.04
CA GLU A 266 -0.22 -8.21 -5.89
C GLU A 266 -0.32 -6.69 -5.98
N LEU A 267 -0.22 -6.13 -7.19
CA LEU A 267 -0.48 -4.71 -7.41
C LEU A 267 -1.96 -4.37 -7.16
N GLY A 268 -2.89 -5.18 -7.66
CA GLY A 268 -4.34 -5.02 -7.46
C GLY A 268 -4.75 -5.06 -6.00
N LEU A 269 -3.99 -5.77 -5.15
CA LEU A 269 -4.18 -5.74 -3.70
C LEU A 269 -3.78 -4.40 -3.06
N ALA A 270 -3.13 -3.45 -3.76
CA ALA A 270 -2.58 -2.26 -3.10
C ALA A 270 -3.63 -1.26 -2.63
N PHE A 271 -4.89 -1.47 -3.04
CA PHE A 271 -6.07 -0.82 -2.49
C PHE A 271 -6.02 0.72 -2.52
N ASP A 272 -5.39 1.29 -3.55
CA ASP A 272 -5.34 2.74 -3.73
C ASP A 272 -5.78 3.20 -5.12
N GLY A 273 -6.11 4.49 -5.23
CA GLY A 273 -6.54 5.08 -6.50
C GLY A 273 -5.45 5.04 -7.58
N ALA A 274 -4.17 4.98 -7.20
CA ALA A 274 -3.07 4.86 -8.16
C ALA A 274 -3.05 3.48 -8.83
N THR A 275 -3.33 2.43 -8.05
CA THR A 275 -3.52 1.05 -8.49
C THR A 275 -4.67 0.95 -9.46
N LEU A 276 -5.84 1.46 -9.07
CA LEU A 276 -7.02 1.40 -9.93
C LEU A 276 -6.73 2.08 -11.28
N LYS A 277 -6.14 3.28 -11.26
CA LYS A 277 -5.77 3.97 -12.50
C LYS A 277 -4.78 3.16 -13.33
N LEU A 278 -3.70 2.67 -12.73
CA LEU A 278 -2.70 1.86 -13.43
C LEU A 278 -3.33 0.63 -14.09
N MET A 279 -4.20 -0.08 -13.37
CA MET A 279 -4.88 -1.27 -13.88
C MET A 279 -5.86 -0.96 -15.02
N LEU A 280 -6.61 0.14 -14.92
CA LEU A 280 -7.51 0.57 -16.00
C LEU A 280 -6.72 1.03 -17.24
N GLU A 281 -5.66 1.82 -17.07
CA GLU A 281 -4.79 2.25 -18.17
C GLU A 281 -4.09 1.06 -18.83
N LEU A 282 -3.67 0.08 -18.03
CA LEU A 282 -3.08 -1.16 -18.52
C LEU A 282 -4.09 -1.96 -19.33
N ALA A 283 -5.32 -2.14 -18.83
CA ALA A 283 -6.37 -2.82 -19.58
C ALA A 283 -6.62 -2.12 -20.94
N GLU A 284 -6.72 -0.79 -20.97
CA GLU A 284 -6.95 -0.02 -22.21
C GLU A 284 -5.80 -0.23 -23.19
N TYR A 285 -4.57 -0.20 -22.68
CA TYR A 285 -3.39 -0.46 -23.50
C TYR A 285 -3.42 -1.86 -24.09
N GLN A 286 -3.71 -2.90 -23.30
CA GLN A 286 -3.69 -4.28 -23.79
C GLN A 286 -4.78 -4.54 -24.84
N LEU A 287 -5.98 -3.98 -24.66
CA LEU A 287 -7.04 -4.08 -25.65
C LEU A 287 -6.70 -3.39 -26.97
N LYS A 288 -6.06 -2.21 -26.91
CA LYS A 288 -5.57 -1.51 -28.12
C LYS A 288 -4.53 -2.32 -28.92
N HIS A 289 -3.99 -3.37 -28.32
CA HIS A 289 -3.04 -4.29 -28.97
C HIS A 289 -3.61 -5.70 -29.12
N ASP A 290 -4.93 -5.86 -29.14
CA ASP A 290 -5.65 -7.12 -29.34
C ASP A 290 -5.29 -8.22 -28.32
N ARG A 291 -4.92 -7.83 -27.09
CA ARG A 291 -4.56 -8.74 -26.00
C ARG A 291 -5.67 -8.79 -24.95
N LEU A 292 -6.78 -9.44 -25.32
CA LEU A 292 -7.98 -9.53 -24.48
C LEU A 292 -7.71 -10.22 -23.13
N ASP A 293 -6.89 -11.27 -23.11
CA ASP A 293 -6.55 -11.99 -21.89
C ASP A 293 -5.77 -11.10 -20.90
N ASP A 294 -4.72 -10.42 -21.37
CA ASP A 294 -3.93 -9.48 -20.57
C ASP A 294 -4.80 -8.32 -20.03
N ALA A 295 -5.73 -7.83 -20.85
CA ALA A 295 -6.70 -6.83 -20.40
C ALA A 295 -7.64 -7.38 -19.30
N GLY A 296 -8.13 -8.61 -19.46
CA GLY A 296 -8.94 -9.30 -18.45
C GLY A 296 -8.21 -9.41 -17.10
N HIS A 297 -6.92 -9.73 -17.12
CA HIS A 297 -6.11 -9.77 -15.89
C HIS A 297 -5.97 -8.39 -15.25
N ALA A 298 -5.66 -7.36 -16.04
CA ALA A 298 -5.59 -6.00 -15.53
C ALA A 298 -6.91 -5.55 -14.92
N LEU A 299 -8.05 -5.90 -15.54
CA LEU A 299 -9.38 -5.66 -14.98
C LEU A 299 -9.63 -6.45 -13.69
N HIS A 300 -9.16 -7.71 -13.59
CA HIS A 300 -9.20 -8.43 -12.32
C HIS A 300 -8.43 -7.68 -11.23
N GLY A 301 -7.23 -7.18 -11.53
CA GLY A 301 -6.45 -6.33 -10.61
C GLY A 301 -7.21 -5.05 -10.22
N ALA A 302 -7.88 -4.39 -11.17
CA ALA A 302 -8.77 -3.27 -10.88
C ALA A 302 -9.92 -3.67 -9.93
N ALA A 303 -10.51 -4.86 -10.11
CA ALA A 303 -11.59 -5.36 -9.26
C ALA A 303 -11.12 -5.54 -7.82
N MET A 304 -9.92 -6.08 -7.66
CA MET A 304 -9.30 -6.23 -6.34
C MET A 304 -9.07 -4.87 -5.67
N ALA A 305 -8.59 -3.87 -6.43
CA ALA A 305 -8.40 -2.52 -5.93
C ALA A 305 -9.72 -1.86 -5.49
N MET A 306 -10.84 -2.22 -6.14
CA MET A 306 -12.18 -1.72 -5.79
C MET A 306 -12.83 -2.39 -4.57
N ARG A 307 -12.35 -3.56 -4.14
CA ARG A 307 -12.94 -4.32 -3.02
C ARG A 307 -12.56 -3.79 -1.64
N ASP A 308 -11.64 -2.83 -1.53
CA ASP A 308 -11.20 -2.33 -0.23
C ASP A 308 -12.27 -1.48 0.46
N TYR A 309 -12.55 -1.83 1.72
CA TYR A 309 -13.47 -1.11 2.58
C TYR A 309 -12.86 0.18 3.14
N GLY A 310 -11.52 0.30 3.17
CA GLY A 310 -10.82 1.44 3.76
C GLY A 310 -10.91 2.72 2.94
N MET A 311 -10.71 2.63 1.61
CA MET A 311 -10.68 3.76 0.68
C MET A 311 -11.82 3.74 -0.35
N ARG A 312 -12.94 3.11 0.00
CA ARG A 312 -14.08 2.90 -0.91
C ARG A 312 -14.62 4.19 -1.52
N PHE A 313 -14.64 5.28 -0.75
CA PHE A 313 -15.18 6.57 -1.18
C PHE A 313 -14.24 7.24 -2.21
N GLU A 314 -12.96 7.22 -1.92
CA GLU A 314 -11.89 7.72 -2.77
C GLU A 314 -11.84 6.99 -4.12
N VAL A 315 -11.90 5.67 -4.05
CA VAL A 315 -11.92 4.79 -5.23
C VAL A 315 -13.20 5.05 -6.03
N GLY A 316 -14.35 5.19 -5.38
CA GLY A 316 -15.62 5.57 -6.00
C GLY A 316 -15.52 6.89 -6.79
N GLU A 317 -14.91 7.92 -6.19
CA GLU A 317 -14.65 9.18 -6.89
C GLU A 317 -13.75 9.01 -8.12
N VAL A 318 -12.65 8.26 -8.00
CA VAL A 318 -11.76 7.97 -9.14
C VAL A 318 -12.50 7.26 -10.27
N ILE A 319 -13.32 6.26 -9.94
CA ILE A 319 -14.13 5.51 -10.92
C ILE A 319 -15.06 6.46 -11.66
N LEU A 320 -15.84 7.27 -10.94
CA LEU A 320 -16.78 8.22 -11.54
C LEU A 320 -16.11 9.03 -12.64
N TYR A 321 -15.01 9.74 -12.31
CA TYR A 321 -14.34 10.57 -13.31
C TYR A 321 -13.70 9.75 -14.44
N ARG A 322 -13.23 8.52 -14.17
CA ARG A 322 -12.65 7.67 -15.22
C ARG A 322 -13.68 7.24 -16.26
N LEU A 323 -14.95 7.06 -15.90
CA LEU A 323 -16.01 6.67 -16.84
C LEU A 323 -16.16 7.64 -18.04
N LEU A 324 -15.80 8.92 -17.87
CA LEU A 324 -15.82 9.89 -18.97
C LEU A 324 -14.81 9.56 -20.08
N TYR A 325 -13.78 8.78 -19.77
CA TYR A 325 -12.65 8.53 -20.67
C TYR A 325 -12.50 7.06 -21.06
N LEU A 326 -13.05 6.14 -20.27
CA LEU A 326 -12.97 4.71 -20.57
C LEU A 326 -13.76 4.39 -21.84
N GLU A 327 -13.16 3.64 -22.74
CA GLU A 327 -13.84 3.13 -23.93
C GLU A 327 -14.42 1.73 -23.67
N PRO A 328 -15.51 1.33 -24.36
CA PRO A 328 -15.86 -0.08 -24.45
C PRO A 328 -14.65 -0.89 -24.93
N PRO A 329 -14.41 -2.08 -24.36
CA PRO A 329 -15.24 -2.81 -23.40
C PRO A 329 -14.95 -2.51 -21.92
N ILE A 330 -13.90 -1.77 -21.59
CA ILE A 330 -13.50 -1.52 -20.19
C ILE A 330 -14.55 -0.70 -19.47
N LEU A 331 -15.16 0.26 -20.17
CA LEU A 331 -16.29 1.01 -19.66
C LEU A 331 -17.42 0.10 -19.17
N ALA A 332 -17.77 -0.93 -19.96
CA ALA A 332 -18.80 -1.91 -19.60
C ALA A 332 -18.45 -2.67 -18.34
N TRP A 333 -17.20 -3.14 -18.29
CA TRP A 333 -16.69 -3.88 -17.17
C TRP A 333 -16.70 -3.03 -15.89
N VAL A 334 -16.20 -1.80 -15.96
CA VAL A 334 -16.14 -0.89 -14.81
C VAL A 334 -17.54 -0.63 -14.32
N ILE A 335 -18.45 -0.18 -15.19
CA ILE A 335 -19.86 0.03 -14.84
C ILE A 335 -20.36 -1.23 -14.12
N HIS A 336 -20.32 -2.39 -14.75
CA HIS A 336 -20.88 -3.62 -14.16
C HIS A 336 -20.32 -3.98 -12.78
N GLN A 337 -18.99 -3.98 -12.62
CA GLN A 337 -18.33 -4.44 -11.39
C GLN A 337 -18.44 -3.46 -10.24
N SER A 338 -18.53 -2.18 -10.54
CA SER A 338 -18.48 -1.13 -9.51
C SER A 338 -19.87 -0.72 -9.02
N ILE A 339 -20.93 -0.98 -9.79
CA ILE A 339 -22.31 -0.54 -9.52
C ILE A 339 -22.87 -0.89 -8.14
N HIS A 340 -22.60 -2.08 -7.61
CA HIS A 340 -23.14 -2.49 -6.30
C HIS A 340 -22.35 -1.88 -5.13
N ASP A 341 -21.17 -1.32 -5.43
CA ASP A 341 -20.17 -0.89 -4.47
C ASP A 341 -19.75 0.58 -4.65
N TRP A 342 -20.49 1.41 -5.42
CA TRP A 342 -20.29 2.87 -5.47
C TRP A 342 -20.74 3.47 -4.14
N GLN A 343 -19.95 3.23 -3.12
CA GLN A 343 -20.00 3.94 -1.88
C GLN A 343 -19.25 5.23 -2.15
N VAL A 344 -19.99 6.26 -2.54
CA VAL A 344 -19.54 7.66 -2.50
C VAL A 344 -19.97 8.25 -1.16
N GLU A 345 -19.13 9.09 -0.57
CA GLU A 345 -19.42 9.68 0.75
C GLU A 345 -20.60 10.64 0.65
N ASP A 346 -20.59 11.49 -0.39
CA ASP A 346 -21.70 12.35 -0.75
C ASP A 346 -22.28 11.89 -2.09
N TYR A 347 -23.49 11.33 -2.06
CA TYR A 347 -24.22 10.94 -3.27
C TYR A 347 -24.44 12.11 -4.23
N TRP A 348 -24.36 13.35 -3.76
CA TRP A 348 -24.39 14.50 -4.65
C TRP A 348 -23.24 14.52 -5.65
N GLN A 349 -22.09 13.92 -5.33
CA GLN A 349 -20.99 13.79 -6.29
C GLN A 349 -21.39 12.94 -7.50
N VAL A 350 -22.23 11.92 -7.30
CA VAL A 350 -22.83 11.15 -8.39
C VAL A 350 -23.77 12.02 -9.22
N VAL A 351 -24.60 12.85 -8.57
CA VAL A 351 -25.49 13.76 -9.30
C VAL A 351 -24.70 14.78 -10.12
N GLN A 352 -23.67 15.39 -9.54
CA GLN A 352 -22.75 16.26 -10.26
C GLN A 352 -22.05 15.53 -11.41
N PHE A 353 -21.67 14.28 -11.19
CA PHE A 353 -21.09 13.46 -12.24
C PHE A 353 -22.08 13.18 -13.39
N VAL A 354 -23.37 12.98 -13.10
CA VAL A 354 -24.40 12.84 -14.13
C VAL A 354 -24.62 14.16 -14.88
N ASP A 355 -24.53 15.30 -14.17
CA ASP A 355 -24.51 16.62 -14.79
C ASP A 355 -23.33 16.75 -15.76
N ASP A 356 -22.14 16.38 -15.31
CA ASP A 356 -20.94 16.34 -16.14
C ASP A 356 -21.12 15.39 -17.35
N CYS A 357 -21.69 14.19 -17.14
CA CYS A 357 -21.98 13.23 -18.21
C CYS A 357 -22.96 13.80 -19.24
N ALA A 358 -23.97 14.56 -18.83
CA ALA A 358 -24.96 15.06 -19.78
C ALA A 358 -24.36 15.97 -20.86
N PHE A 359 -23.21 16.60 -20.58
CA PHE A 359 -22.48 17.40 -21.54
C PHE A 359 -21.37 16.62 -22.25
N GLU A 360 -20.64 15.77 -21.52
CA GLU A 360 -19.45 15.11 -22.05
C GLU A 360 -19.75 13.76 -22.72
N ARG A 361 -20.66 12.98 -22.13
CA ARG A 361 -21.05 11.64 -22.57
C ARG A 361 -22.52 11.35 -22.21
N PRO A 362 -23.49 11.99 -22.91
CA PRO A 362 -24.90 11.91 -22.56
C PRO A 362 -25.44 10.46 -22.59
N GLU A 363 -24.82 9.57 -23.35
CA GLU A 363 -25.13 8.13 -23.40
C GLU A 363 -24.88 7.41 -22.07
N LEU A 364 -24.01 7.92 -21.19
CA LEU A 364 -23.72 7.33 -19.89
C LEU A 364 -24.81 7.60 -18.85
N ALA A 365 -25.44 8.77 -18.90
CA ALA A 365 -26.41 9.19 -17.90
C ALA A 365 -27.58 8.18 -17.72
N PRO A 366 -28.21 7.65 -18.79
CA PRO A 366 -29.20 6.59 -18.67
C PRO A 366 -28.68 5.32 -18.01
N VAL A 367 -27.43 4.93 -18.26
CA VAL A 367 -26.82 3.71 -17.70
C VAL A 367 -26.58 3.86 -16.21
N ILE A 368 -25.97 4.99 -15.83
CA ILE A 368 -25.71 5.35 -14.43
C ILE A 368 -27.03 5.41 -13.65
N HIS A 369 -28.06 6.02 -14.26
CA HIS A 369 -29.42 6.07 -13.69
C HIS A 369 -29.99 4.70 -13.36
N GLY A 370 -29.88 3.73 -14.25
CA GLY A 370 -30.44 2.40 -14.03
C GLY A 370 -29.74 1.60 -12.95
N LYS A 371 -28.51 1.97 -12.60
CA LYS A 371 -27.61 1.08 -11.89
C LYS A 371 -27.24 1.55 -10.49
N LEU A 372 -27.13 2.84 -10.25
CA LEU A 372 -26.76 3.33 -8.92
C LEU A 372 -27.87 3.21 -7.91
N GLY A 373 -27.49 2.84 -6.69
CA GLY A 373 -28.35 2.86 -5.51
C GLY A 373 -28.93 4.26 -5.24
N GLY A 374 -29.84 4.36 -4.27
CA GLY A 374 -30.39 5.64 -3.84
C GLY A 374 -29.55 6.30 -2.74
N PRO A 375 -29.51 7.64 -2.66
CA PRO A 375 -28.96 8.37 -1.52
C PRO A 375 -29.74 8.09 -0.24
N MET A 376 -29.20 8.57 0.89
CA MET A 376 -30.02 8.74 2.09
C MET A 376 -31.14 9.74 1.81
N SER A 377 -32.36 9.34 2.14
CA SER A 377 -33.56 10.15 2.00
C SER A 377 -33.50 11.40 2.89
N PRO A 378 -33.90 12.59 2.41
CA PRO A 378 -34.15 13.72 3.30
C PRO A 378 -35.13 13.34 4.41
N THR A 379 -34.87 13.80 5.63
CA THR A 379 -35.62 13.38 6.83
C THR A 379 -36.80 14.29 7.16
N ASN A 380 -36.86 15.50 6.58
CA ASN A 380 -37.96 16.46 6.70
C ASN A 380 -38.12 17.31 5.41
N PHE A 381 -39.22 18.06 5.30
CA PHE A 381 -39.50 18.95 4.17
C PHE A 381 -38.47 20.07 4.01
N THR A 382 -37.91 20.60 5.09
CA THR A 382 -36.85 21.62 5.02
C THR A 382 -35.60 21.10 4.32
N GLN A 383 -35.17 19.87 4.63
CA GLN A 383 -34.07 19.20 3.93
C GLN A 383 -34.42 18.90 2.47
N TYR A 384 -35.68 18.50 2.20
CA TYR A 384 -36.13 18.26 0.82
C TYR A 384 -36.13 19.56 0.00
N ARG A 385 -36.56 20.69 0.57
CA ARG A 385 -36.47 22.01 -0.06
C ARG A 385 -35.03 22.40 -0.38
N ALA A 386 -34.12 22.29 0.60
CA ALA A 386 -32.71 22.60 0.38
C ALA A 386 -32.09 21.71 -0.73
N LEU A 387 -32.55 20.46 -0.85
CA LEU A 387 -32.20 19.59 -1.95
C LEU A 387 -32.75 20.09 -3.30
N LEU A 388 -34.01 20.53 -3.38
CA LEU A 388 -34.58 21.09 -4.62
C LEU A 388 -33.79 22.34 -5.07
N ASP A 389 -33.41 23.20 -4.13
CA ASP A 389 -32.57 24.37 -4.42
C ASP A 389 -31.19 23.94 -4.96
N ARG A 390 -30.63 22.83 -4.44
CA ARG A 390 -29.39 22.23 -4.97
C ARG A 390 -29.62 21.63 -6.37
N ILE A 391 -30.76 21.01 -6.63
CA ILE A 391 -31.14 20.47 -7.95
C ILE A 391 -31.22 21.58 -9.00
N ASP A 392 -31.83 22.72 -8.68
CA ASP A 392 -31.89 23.87 -9.59
C ASP A 392 -30.51 24.45 -9.93
N SER A 393 -29.47 24.17 -9.11
CA SER A 393 -28.09 24.57 -9.41
C SER A 393 -27.39 23.70 -10.47
N LEU A 394 -27.98 22.55 -10.84
CA LEU A 394 -27.45 21.67 -11.89
C LEU A 394 -27.70 22.27 -13.27
N LEU A 395 -26.72 22.12 -14.16
CA LEU A 395 -26.73 22.74 -15.49
C LEU A 395 -27.62 21.98 -16.47
N SER A 396 -27.70 20.65 -16.35
CA SER A 396 -28.43 19.78 -17.25
C SER A 396 -29.81 19.39 -16.72
N PRO A 397 -30.88 19.56 -17.52
CA PRO A 397 -32.21 19.03 -17.18
C PRO A 397 -32.21 17.51 -16.93
N LEU A 398 -31.34 16.76 -17.60
CA LEU A 398 -31.22 15.30 -17.40
C LEU A 398 -30.65 14.97 -16.00
N ALA A 399 -29.68 15.74 -15.53
CA ALA A 399 -29.14 15.58 -14.18
C ALA A 399 -30.13 16.03 -13.11
N GLN A 400 -30.90 17.09 -13.39
CA GLN A 400 -32.02 17.49 -12.52
C GLN A 400 -33.06 16.39 -12.39
N GLN A 401 -33.46 15.78 -13.52
CA GLN A 401 -34.39 14.66 -13.54
C GLN A 401 -33.83 13.45 -12.78
N PHE A 402 -32.57 13.09 -13.03
CA PHE A 402 -31.85 12.02 -12.32
C PHE A 402 -31.84 12.27 -10.80
N ALA A 403 -31.46 13.48 -10.38
CA ALA A 403 -31.39 13.85 -8.97
C ALA A 403 -32.77 13.72 -8.31
N LEU A 404 -33.80 14.23 -8.98
CA LEU A 404 -35.17 14.13 -8.49
C LEU A 404 -35.66 12.68 -8.40
N ASP A 405 -35.25 11.80 -9.30
CA ASP A 405 -35.61 10.37 -9.26
C ASP A 405 -34.88 9.62 -8.15
N LYS A 406 -33.60 9.92 -7.95
CA LYS A 406 -32.78 9.25 -6.92
C LYS A 406 -33.09 9.73 -5.52
N TYR A 407 -33.26 11.03 -5.31
CA TYR A 407 -33.71 11.61 -4.05
C TYR A 407 -35.24 11.57 -3.88
N SER A 408 -35.91 10.71 -4.64
CA SER A 408 -37.37 10.57 -4.63
C SER A 408 -37.97 10.14 -3.28
N TYR A 409 -37.14 9.77 -2.32
CA TYR A 409 -37.55 9.37 -0.99
C TYR A 409 -37.83 10.61 -0.12
N HIS A 410 -39.10 10.96 -0.01
CA HIS A 410 -39.64 11.96 0.91
C HIS A 410 -39.33 11.63 2.39
N PRO A 411 -39.43 12.62 3.29
CA PRO A 411 -39.31 12.42 4.73
C PRO A 411 -40.06 11.20 5.26
N ASP A 412 -39.35 10.44 6.11
CA ASP A 412 -39.73 9.12 6.60
C ASP A 412 -41.18 9.10 7.11
N ARG A 413 -41.96 8.10 6.67
CA ARG A 413 -43.42 8.03 6.80
C ARG A 413 -43.91 8.00 8.26
N GLY A 414 -43.03 7.90 9.25
CA GLY A 414 -43.36 7.63 10.65
C GLY A 414 -43.33 8.82 11.61
N LYS A 415 -42.94 10.03 11.18
CA LYS A 415 -42.76 11.18 12.10
C LYS A 415 -43.51 12.41 11.60
N ALA A 416 -44.15 13.12 12.53
CA ALA A 416 -44.74 14.43 12.25
C ALA A 416 -43.63 15.39 11.78
N ASP A 417 -43.80 15.94 10.59
CA ASP A 417 -42.82 16.83 9.98
C ASP A 417 -43.12 18.29 10.37
N PRO A 418 -42.20 19.00 11.05
CA PRO A 418 -42.40 20.40 11.41
C PRO A 418 -42.37 21.36 10.21
N GLY A 419 -41.94 20.93 9.02
CA GLY A 419 -41.73 21.78 7.83
C GLY A 419 -42.93 21.93 6.91
N VAL A 420 -44.19 21.96 7.40
CA VAL A 420 -45.39 22.06 6.54
C VAL A 420 -45.36 23.31 5.64
N ASP A 421 -44.73 24.40 6.09
CA ASP A 421 -44.55 25.62 5.30
C ASP A 421 -43.65 25.40 4.06
N ASP A 422 -42.68 24.48 4.15
CA ASP A 422 -41.81 24.13 3.02
C ASP A 422 -42.53 23.23 2.00
N LEU A 423 -43.58 22.50 2.40
CA LEU A 423 -44.34 21.65 1.48
C LEU A 423 -45.06 22.47 0.40
N ALA A 424 -45.56 23.66 0.74
CA ALA A 424 -46.16 24.56 -0.25
C ALA A 424 -45.14 25.00 -1.31
N TYR A 425 -43.91 25.30 -0.89
CA TYR A 425 -42.80 25.61 -1.81
C TYR A 425 -42.49 24.43 -2.72
N ILE A 426 -42.36 23.23 -2.15
CA ILE A 426 -42.06 22.00 -2.89
C ILE A 426 -43.13 21.72 -3.96
N LEU A 427 -44.41 21.83 -3.61
CA LEU A 427 -45.52 21.62 -4.55
C LEU A 427 -45.55 22.68 -5.66
N ASN A 428 -45.27 23.94 -5.33
CA ASN A 428 -45.14 25.01 -6.32
C ASN A 428 -43.94 24.80 -7.26
N TRP A 429 -42.85 24.20 -6.77
CA TRP A 429 -41.69 23.85 -7.58
C TRP A 429 -41.98 22.67 -8.53
N LEU A 430 -42.72 21.66 -8.04
CA LEU A 430 -43.06 20.45 -8.79
C LEU A 430 -44.19 20.67 -9.81
N GLY A 431 -45.20 21.47 -9.47
CA GLY A 431 -46.40 21.68 -10.29
C GLY A 431 -46.12 22.03 -11.76
N PRO A 432 -45.30 23.05 -12.06
CA PRO A 432 -44.97 23.42 -13.45
C PRO A 432 -44.25 22.32 -14.24
N ARG A 433 -43.60 21.37 -13.55
CA ARG A 433 -42.84 20.26 -14.16
C ARG A 433 -43.69 19.00 -14.40
N LEU A 434 -44.96 19.00 -14.02
CA LEU A 434 -45.89 17.90 -14.32
C LEU A 434 -46.15 17.75 -15.82
N ASP A 435 -46.12 18.85 -16.56
CA ASP A 435 -46.38 18.87 -18.00
C ASP A 435 -45.09 18.72 -18.84
N ASP A 436 -43.93 18.70 -18.18
CA ASP A 436 -42.64 18.53 -18.86
C ASP A 436 -42.40 17.05 -19.20
N PRO A 437 -42.21 16.68 -20.49
CA PRO A 437 -41.98 15.29 -20.90
C PRO A 437 -40.78 14.63 -20.20
N LEU A 438 -39.77 15.39 -19.79
CA LEU A 438 -38.62 14.87 -19.06
C LEU A 438 -38.97 14.60 -17.60
N PHE A 439 -39.66 15.52 -16.93
CA PHE A 439 -39.89 15.44 -15.48
C PHE A 439 -41.21 14.76 -15.08
N HIS A 440 -42.21 14.71 -15.95
CA HIS A 440 -43.59 14.34 -15.59
C HIS A 440 -43.65 13.02 -14.82
N LYS A 441 -42.92 11.97 -15.25
CA LYS A 441 -42.94 10.67 -14.57
C LYS A 441 -42.39 10.72 -13.14
N VAL A 442 -41.28 11.42 -12.94
CA VAL A 442 -40.62 11.51 -11.63
C VAL A 442 -41.40 12.44 -10.70
N VAL A 443 -41.87 13.57 -11.21
CA VAL A 443 -42.71 14.53 -10.48
C VAL A 443 -44.04 13.90 -10.07
N ARG A 444 -44.69 13.17 -11.00
CA ARG A 444 -45.91 12.38 -10.71
C ARG A 444 -45.69 11.45 -9.52
N ARG A 445 -44.62 10.64 -9.55
CA ARG A 445 -44.26 9.74 -8.45
C ARG A 445 -43.98 10.47 -7.13
N GLN A 446 -43.39 11.68 -7.16
CA GLN A 446 -43.19 12.50 -5.96
C GLN A 446 -44.52 12.95 -5.35
N ILE A 447 -45.40 13.51 -6.16
CA ILE A 447 -46.69 14.05 -5.68
C ILE A 447 -47.58 12.92 -5.15
N GLU A 448 -47.65 11.79 -5.84
CA GLU A 448 -48.36 10.59 -5.36
C GLU A 448 -47.86 10.11 -3.99
N ARG A 449 -46.56 10.22 -3.75
CA ARG A 449 -45.94 9.88 -2.46
C ARG A 449 -46.32 10.88 -1.38
N PHE A 450 -46.27 12.19 -1.64
CA PHE A 450 -46.74 13.21 -0.69
C PHE A 450 -48.22 13.04 -0.35
N ILE A 451 -49.07 12.75 -1.34
CA ILE A 451 -50.48 12.44 -1.11
C ILE A 451 -50.64 11.22 -0.19
N GLY A 452 -49.79 10.21 -0.35
CA GLY A 452 -49.81 9.04 0.54
C GLY A 452 -49.57 9.38 2.02
N GLN A 453 -48.91 10.48 2.34
CA GLN A 453 -48.73 10.92 3.73
C GLN A 453 -50.02 11.45 4.37
N LEU A 454 -51.00 11.87 3.56
CA LEU A 454 -52.32 12.30 4.06
C LEU A 454 -53.07 11.20 4.82
N GLU A 455 -52.69 9.93 4.64
CA GLU A 455 -53.24 8.80 5.41
C GLU A 455 -52.89 8.90 6.91
N ARG A 456 -51.88 9.72 7.27
CA ARG A 456 -51.31 9.78 8.64
C ARG A 456 -51.33 11.18 9.23
N GLN A 457 -51.18 12.20 8.41
CA GLN A 457 -51.08 13.60 8.84
C GLN A 457 -51.88 14.49 7.91
N ASP A 458 -52.57 15.49 8.48
CA ASP A 458 -53.22 16.52 7.69
C ASP A 458 -52.16 17.48 7.11
N LEU A 459 -52.13 17.64 5.78
CA LEU A 459 -51.17 18.46 5.06
C LEU A 459 -51.93 19.46 4.16
N PRO A 460 -52.41 20.58 4.72
CA PRO A 460 -53.19 21.58 3.99
C PRO A 460 -52.58 22.06 2.65
N PRO A 461 -51.24 22.17 2.49
CA PRO A 461 -50.64 22.51 1.21
C PRO A 461 -50.98 21.53 0.06
N ILE A 462 -51.18 20.24 0.36
CA ILE A 462 -51.58 19.25 -0.66
C ILE A 462 -53.01 19.54 -1.12
N ASP A 463 -53.94 19.75 -0.19
CA ASP A 463 -55.33 20.07 -0.53
C ASP A 463 -55.42 21.37 -1.33
N ALA A 464 -54.61 22.38 -0.97
CA ALA A 464 -54.50 23.62 -1.72
C ALA A 464 -53.98 23.39 -3.16
N PHE A 465 -52.95 22.56 -3.32
CA PHE A 465 -52.41 22.18 -4.62
C PHE A 465 -53.44 21.42 -5.48
N ILE A 466 -54.13 20.43 -4.91
CA ILE A 466 -55.19 19.68 -5.61
C ILE A 466 -56.33 20.61 -6.01
N LYS A 467 -56.74 21.53 -5.12
CA LYS A 467 -57.76 22.54 -5.43
C LYS A 467 -57.36 23.48 -6.56
N GLN A 468 -56.09 23.89 -6.59
CA GLN A 468 -55.55 24.79 -7.61
C GLN A 468 -55.52 24.15 -9.00
N HIS A 469 -55.08 22.90 -9.10
CA HIS A 469 -54.91 22.22 -10.40
C HIS A 469 -56.14 21.39 -10.82
N GLY A 470 -56.94 20.89 -9.88
CA GLY A 470 -58.20 20.20 -10.09
C GLY A 470 -58.12 19.08 -11.13
N GLU A 471 -58.97 19.16 -12.15
CA GLU A 471 -59.09 18.15 -13.21
C GLU A 471 -57.91 18.15 -14.21
N ALA A 472 -57.06 19.19 -14.20
CA ALA A 472 -55.85 19.25 -15.05
C ALA A 472 -54.76 18.27 -14.58
N LEU A 473 -54.85 17.77 -13.34
CA LEU A 473 -53.88 16.82 -12.81
C LEU A 473 -53.91 15.48 -13.56
N PRO A 474 -52.74 14.83 -13.72
CA PRO A 474 -52.67 13.48 -14.25
C PRO A 474 -53.63 12.52 -13.55
N PRO A 475 -54.28 11.59 -14.28
CA PRO A 475 -55.21 10.61 -13.73
C PRO A 475 -54.69 9.86 -12.49
N HIS A 476 -53.41 9.54 -12.46
CA HIS A 476 -52.79 8.80 -11.34
C HIS A 476 -52.74 9.63 -10.05
N ILE A 477 -52.46 10.94 -10.14
CA ILE A 477 -52.44 11.85 -8.98
C ILE A 477 -53.86 12.00 -8.42
N ARG A 478 -54.84 12.23 -9.30
CA ARG A 478 -56.27 12.32 -8.90
C ARG A 478 -56.75 11.05 -8.25
N TYR A 479 -56.44 9.90 -8.85
CA TYR A 479 -56.76 8.59 -8.29
C TYR A 479 -56.13 8.40 -6.91
N ARG A 480 -54.83 8.68 -6.77
CA ARG A 480 -54.12 8.54 -5.51
C ARG A 480 -54.71 9.45 -4.44
N TYR A 481 -55.05 10.69 -4.77
CA TYR A 481 -55.69 11.62 -3.83
C TYR A 481 -57.07 11.13 -3.39
N LEU A 482 -57.94 10.74 -4.33
CA LEU A 482 -59.26 10.19 -4.01
C LEU A 482 -59.18 8.89 -3.20
N SER A 483 -58.12 8.09 -3.38
CA SER A 483 -57.92 6.88 -2.57
C SER A 483 -57.66 7.19 -1.08
N VAL A 484 -57.11 8.38 -0.79
CA VAL A 484 -56.80 8.82 0.58
C VAL A 484 -57.89 9.74 1.14
N ARG A 485 -58.56 10.52 0.29
CA ARG A 485 -59.65 11.45 0.63
C ARG A 485 -60.86 11.18 -0.28
N PRO A 486 -61.62 10.10 -0.06
CA PRO A 486 -62.72 9.71 -0.95
C PRO A 486 -63.89 10.70 -0.95
N ASP A 487 -64.10 11.41 0.17
CA ASP A 487 -65.23 12.33 0.36
C ASP A 487 -64.92 13.78 -0.05
N THR A 488 -63.87 14.01 -0.83
CA THR A 488 -63.44 15.36 -1.22
C THR A 488 -64.25 15.91 -2.40
N ASP A 489 -64.77 17.13 -2.28
CA ASP A 489 -65.43 17.85 -3.38
C ASP A 489 -64.44 18.46 -4.39
N LEU A 490 -63.13 18.31 -4.15
CA LEU A 490 -62.07 18.92 -4.96
C LEU A 490 -61.91 18.24 -6.33
N ILE A 491 -62.33 16.98 -6.48
CA ILE A 491 -62.30 16.23 -7.75
C ILE A 491 -63.71 15.65 -7.97
N LYS A 492 -64.44 16.19 -8.96
CA LYS A 492 -65.90 16.00 -9.04
C LYS A 492 -66.30 14.71 -9.76
N SER A 493 -65.41 14.10 -10.56
CA SER A 493 -65.74 12.90 -11.33
C SER A 493 -64.50 12.21 -11.93
N PHE A 494 -63.83 11.36 -11.15
CA PHE A 494 -62.75 10.50 -11.66
C PHE A 494 -63.17 9.03 -11.73
N ARG A 495 -63.04 8.41 -12.91
CA ARG A 495 -63.16 6.95 -13.07
C ARG A 495 -61.77 6.39 -13.40
N PRO A 496 -61.21 5.47 -12.58
CA PRO A 496 -59.90 4.92 -12.86
C PRO A 496 -59.93 4.10 -14.16
N GLY A 497 -59.13 4.53 -15.15
CA GLY A 497 -58.73 3.69 -16.27
C GLY A 497 -57.66 2.67 -15.85
N ASN A 498 -57.14 1.89 -16.79
CA ASN A 498 -55.98 1.06 -16.51
C ASN A 498 -54.75 1.95 -16.33
N LEU A 499 -54.39 2.25 -15.08
CA LEU A 499 -53.33 3.19 -14.68
C LEU A 499 -51.94 2.52 -14.63
N TYR A 500 -51.79 1.30 -15.15
CA TYR A 500 -50.52 0.61 -15.20
C TYR A 500 -49.82 0.88 -16.54
N GLU A 501 -48.87 1.81 -16.53
CA GLU A 501 -47.87 1.92 -17.59
C GLU A 501 -46.68 1.03 -17.19
N SER A 502 -46.31 0.07 -18.03
CA SER A 502 -45.05 -0.65 -17.79
C SER A 502 -43.90 0.32 -18.00
N ASP A 503 -43.17 0.65 -16.94
CA ASP A 503 -41.98 1.52 -16.99
C ASP A 503 -40.74 0.80 -17.57
N GLN A 504 -40.91 -0.33 -18.27
CA GLN A 504 -39.83 -0.99 -18.98
C GLN A 504 -39.47 -0.16 -20.20
N ARG A 505 -38.38 0.59 -20.09
CA ARG A 505 -37.71 1.17 -21.26
C ARG A 505 -36.96 0.07 -21.99
N ASP A 506 -36.88 0.19 -23.31
CA ASP A 506 -35.95 -0.62 -24.08
C ASP A 506 -34.51 -0.29 -23.67
N PRO A 507 -33.61 -1.28 -23.63
CA PRO A 507 -32.21 -1.04 -23.34
C PRO A 507 -31.59 -0.18 -24.45
N THR A 508 -30.88 0.86 -24.02
CA THR A 508 -30.10 1.74 -24.90
C THR A 508 -29.03 0.93 -25.67
N PRO A 509 -28.52 1.43 -26.81
CA PRO A 509 -27.44 0.76 -27.54
C PRO A 509 -26.22 0.47 -26.66
N LEU A 510 -25.84 1.43 -25.81
CA LEU A 510 -24.75 1.26 -24.86
C LEU A 510 -25.05 0.14 -23.88
N GLU A 511 -26.25 0.10 -23.26
CA GLU A 511 -26.63 -1.00 -22.34
C GLU A 511 -26.56 -2.38 -22.97
N ARG A 512 -26.95 -2.51 -24.25
CA ARG A 512 -26.81 -3.77 -24.99
C ARG A 512 -25.35 -4.17 -25.18
N GLU A 513 -24.53 -3.23 -25.64
CA GLU A 513 -23.08 -3.44 -25.77
C GLU A 513 -22.44 -3.81 -24.42
N LEU A 514 -22.83 -3.15 -23.32
CA LEU A 514 -22.29 -3.48 -22.00
C LEU A 514 -22.69 -4.90 -21.57
N GLY A 515 -23.91 -5.33 -21.88
CA GLY A 515 -24.40 -6.68 -21.58
C GLY A 515 -23.62 -7.77 -22.30
N GLU A 516 -23.30 -7.56 -23.58
CA GLU A 516 -22.50 -8.50 -24.39
C GLU A 516 -21.07 -8.63 -23.84
N TRP A 517 -20.44 -7.51 -23.48
CA TRP A 517 -19.09 -7.53 -22.90
C TRP A 517 -19.05 -8.14 -21.50
N GLN A 518 -20.09 -7.93 -20.70
CA GLN A 518 -20.21 -8.54 -19.39
C GLN A 518 -20.16 -10.07 -19.48
N GLU A 519 -20.95 -10.65 -20.39
CA GLU A 519 -20.97 -12.10 -20.60
C GLU A 519 -19.58 -12.63 -21.00
N ARG A 520 -18.90 -11.95 -21.93
CA ARG A 520 -17.55 -12.32 -22.38
C ARG A 520 -16.52 -12.27 -21.25
N PHE A 521 -16.51 -11.21 -20.45
CA PHE A 521 -15.57 -11.10 -19.33
C PHE A 521 -15.84 -12.13 -18.23
N SER A 522 -17.11 -12.47 -17.97
CA SER A 522 -17.45 -13.52 -17.00
C SER A 522 -16.87 -14.88 -17.39
N THR A 523 -16.88 -15.23 -18.68
CA THR A 523 -16.26 -16.47 -19.18
C THR A 523 -14.74 -16.44 -19.03
N LEU A 524 -14.08 -15.36 -19.48
CA LEU A 524 -12.62 -15.22 -19.39
C LEU A 524 -12.12 -15.29 -17.94
N TYR A 525 -12.87 -14.71 -17.01
CA TYR A 525 -12.51 -14.70 -15.60
C TYR A 525 -12.41 -16.11 -15.01
N GLN A 526 -13.35 -17.00 -15.35
CA GLN A 526 -13.36 -18.36 -14.82
C GLN A 526 -12.14 -19.17 -15.27
N GLU A 527 -11.78 -19.07 -16.55
CA GLU A 527 -10.60 -19.75 -17.10
C GLU A 527 -9.29 -19.23 -16.45
N GLN A 528 -9.22 -17.93 -16.19
CA GLN A 528 -8.07 -17.30 -15.55
C GLN A 528 -7.89 -17.74 -14.09
N GLU A 529 -8.99 -17.90 -13.34
CA GLU A 529 -8.97 -18.35 -11.94
C GLU A 529 -8.42 -19.78 -11.82
N GLU A 530 -8.79 -20.67 -12.76
CA GLU A 530 -8.27 -22.05 -12.80
C GLU A 530 -6.77 -22.11 -13.09
N GLU A 531 -6.28 -21.33 -14.06
CA GLU A 531 -4.85 -21.29 -14.38
C GLU A 531 -4.02 -20.66 -13.24
N HIS A 532 -4.56 -19.61 -12.62
CA HIS A 532 -3.97 -18.98 -11.45
C HIS A 532 -3.77 -19.98 -10.31
N GLU A 533 -4.83 -20.72 -9.97
CA GLU A 533 -4.79 -21.77 -8.95
C GLU A 533 -3.78 -22.88 -9.29
N ALA A 534 -3.67 -23.28 -10.56
CA ALA A 534 -2.69 -24.27 -11.01
C ALA A 534 -1.24 -23.78 -10.83
N ASN A 535 -0.94 -22.53 -11.22
CA ASN A 535 0.40 -21.96 -11.08
C ASN A 535 0.75 -21.69 -9.60
N PHE A 536 -0.22 -21.28 -8.79
CA PHE A 536 -0.04 -21.11 -7.35
C PHE A 536 0.36 -22.43 -6.66
N ARG A 537 -0.23 -23.56 -7.07
CA ARG A 537 0.17 -24.89 -6.57
C ARG A 537 1.62 -25.25 -6.91
N ARG A 538 2.11 -24.89 -8.10
CA ARG A 538 3.53 -25.09 -8.49
C ARG A 538 4.46 -24.27 -7.62
N PHE A 539 4.13 -22.99 -7.41
CA PHE A 539 4.85 -22.12 -6.48
C PHE A 539 4.88 -22.70 -5.06
N ALA A 540 3.73 -23.13 -4.53
CA ALA A 540 3.64 -23.72 -3.20
C ALA A 540 4.49 -24.98 -3.06
N ALA A 541 4.51 -25.85 -4.07
CA ALA A 541 5.35 -27.04 -4.10
C ALA A 541 6.86 -26.68 -4.12
N MET A 542 7.27 -25.70 -4.93
CA MET A 542 8.66 -25.23 -4.98
C MET A 542 9.10 -24.62 -3.64
N ARG A 543 8.22 -23.81 -3.02
CA ARG A 543 8.46 -23.20 -1.71
C ARG A 543 8.67 -24.25 -0.62
N GLU A 544 7.83 -25.27 -0.59
CA GLU A 544 7.93 -26.36 0.40
C GLU A 544 9.19 -27.21 0.18
N ARG A 545 9.54 -27.50 -1.08
CA ARG A 545 10.80 -28.18 -1.43
C ARG A 545 12.02 -27.40 -0.90
N ILE A 546 12.12 -26.11 -1.22
CA ILE A 546 13.25 -25.27 -0.79
C ILE A 546 13.29 -25.16 0.74
N LYS A 547 12.13 -25.00 1.39
CA LYS A 547 12.05 -24.99 2.85
C LYS A 547 12.58 -26.30 3.46
N SER A 548 12.18 -27.44 2.91
CA SER A 548 12.67 -28.75 3.36
C SER A 548 14.20 -28.89 3.18
N GLU A 549 14.75 -28.37 2.09
CA GLU A 549 16.20 -28.35 1.85
C GLU A 549 16.94 -27.43 2.84
N ASP A 550 16.39 -26.25 3.11
CA ASP A 550 16.92 -25.27 4.07
C ASP A 550 16.89 -25.85 5.49
N ASP A 551 15.78 -26.46 5.89
CA ASP A 551 15.61 -27.12 7.20
C ASP A 551 16.61 -28.29 7.34
N ALA A 552 16.80 -29.09 6.29
CA ALA A 552 17.79 -30.17 6.28
C ALA A 552 19.22 -29.63 6.36
N ALA A 553 19.52 -28.50 5.69
CA ALA A 553 20.83 -27.85 5.77
C ALA A 553 21.09 -27.28 7.17
N TYR A 554 20.10 -26.60 7.76
CA TYR A 554 20.15 -26.10 9.12
C TYR A 554 20.38 -27.23 10.14
N GLU A 555 19.68 -28.35 9.99
CA GLU A 555 19.89 -29.51 10.87
C GLU A 555 21.29 -30.11 10.74
N ARG A 556 21.83 -30.21 9.52
CA ARG A 556 23.23 -30.64 9.31
C ARG A 556 24.21 -29.69 10.00
N GLU A 557 24.01 -28.39 9.86
CA GLU A 557 24.85 -27.39 10.51
C GLU A 557 24.73 -27.44 12.05
N ARG A 558 23.51 -27.58 12.57
CA ARG A 558 23.24 -27.72 14.00
C ARG A 558 23.93 -28.94 14.60
N VAL A 559 23.89 -30.07 13.89
CA VAL A 559 24.62 -31.29 14.29
C VAL A 559 26.12 -31.06 14.23
N ALA A 560 26.65 -30.44 13.17
CA ALA A 560 28.07 -30.13 13.06
C ALA A 560 28.56 -29.19 14.18
N ARG A 561 27.79 -28.15 14.51
CA ARG A 561 28.07 -27.24 15.64
C ARG A 561 28.07 -27.99 16.98
N ARG A 562 27.10 -28.87 17.20
CA ARG A 562 27.07 -29.73 18.41
C ARG A 562 28.31 -30.61 18.50
N GLN A 563 28.72 -31.24 17.40
CA GLN A 563 29.93 -32.07 17.35
C GLN A 563 31.21 -31.24 17.60
N GLN A 564 31.30 -30.04 17.02
CA GLN A 564 32.42 -29.12 17.27
C GLN A 564 32.47 -28.70 18.74
N GLN A 565 31.32 -28.38 19.34
CA GLN A 565 31.21 -28.01 20.74
C GLN A 565 31.57 -29.18 21.67
N GLU A 566 31.10 -30.39 21.38
CA GLU A 566 31.49 -31.62 22.10
C GLU A 566 33.00 -31.90 21.99
N ALA A 567 33.58 -31.76 20.79
CA ALA A 567 35.03 -31.90 20.59
C ALA A 567 35.82 -30.81 21.32
N GLN A 568 35.29 -29.59 21.43
CA GLN A 568 35.89 -28.53 22.22
C GLN A 568 35.82 -28.83 23.71
N TYR A 569 34.69 -29.33 24.22
CA TYR A 569 34.57 -29.77 25.61
C TYR A 569 35.50 -30.94 25.93
N ALA A 570 35.65 -31.90 25.02
CA ALA A 570 36.60 -33.01 25.18
C ALA A 570 38.04 -32.51 25.29
N ARG A 571 38.46 -31.59 24.39
CA ARG A 571 39.79 -30.95 24.44
C ARG A 571 40.01 -30.18 25.74
N ASN A 572 39.01 -29.41 26.19
CA ASN A 572 39.07 -28.69 27.45
C ASN A 572 39.17 -29.64 28.66
N ALA A 573 38.46 -30.76 28.64
CA ALA A 573 38.52 -31.77 29.69
C ALA A 573 39.87 -32.49 29.74
N GLU A 574 40.48 -32.77 28.60
CA GLU A 574 41.84 -33.34 28.52
C GLU A 574 42.89 -32.35 29.05
N LYS A 575 42.83 -31.09 28.61
CA LYS A 575 43.68 -30.01 29.14
C LYS A 575 43.52 -29.85 30.66
N ALA A 576 42.30 -29.92 31.18
CA ALA A 576 42.06 -29.86 32.62
C ALA A 576 42.69 -31.06 33.37
N LYS A 577 42.68 -32.27 32.79
CA LYS A 577 43.37 -33.44 33.36
C LYS A 577 44.89 -33.27 33.35
N GLU A 578 45.45 -32.72 32.28
CA GLU A 578 46.89 -32.40 32.19
C GLU A 578 47.30 -31.34 33.21
N GLU A 579 46.51 -30.27 33.35
CA GLU A 579 46.71 -29.23 34.36
C GLU A 579 46.61 -29.80 35.78
N GLU A 580 45.64 -30.68 36.06
CA GLU A 580 45.51 -31.37 37.34
C GLU A 580 46.71 -32.30 37.60
N ALA A 581 47.19 -33.03 36.59
CA ALA A 581 48.38 -33.87 36.68
C ALA A 581 49.66 -33.03 36.92
N ALA A 582 49.82 -31.91 36.23
CA ALA A 582 50.92 -30.97 36.43
C ALA A 582 50.88 -30.37 37.84
N HIS A 583 49.70 -29.98 38.32
CA HIS A 583 49.51 -29.51 39.69
C HIS A 583 49.87 -30.59 40.71
N ARG A 584 49.47 -31.85 40.48
CA ARG A 584 49.86 -32.99 41.32
C ARG A 584 51.38 -33.22 41.35
N ARG A 585 52.07 -33.16 40.20
CA ARG A 585 53.54 -33.28 40.14
C ARG A 585 54.22 -32.14 40.89
N LYS A 586 53.79 -30.90 40.66
CA LYS A 586 54.33 -29.73 41.37
C LYS A 586 54.10 -29.84 42.88
N GLN A 587 52.94 -30.34 43.31
CA GLN A 587 52.68 -30.58 44.73
C GLN A 587 53.61 -31.66 45.30
N GLN A 588 53.87 -32.75 44.57
CA GLN A 588 54.82 -33.78 44.97
C GLN A 588 56.25 -33.24 45.07
N GLU A 589 56.68 -32.38 44.14
CA GLU A 589 57.98 -31.70 44.21
C GLU A 589 58.10 -30.79 45.44
N ILE A 590 57.06 -30.01 45.73
CA ILE A 590 57.00 -29.16 46.93
C ILE A 590 57.07 -30.02 48.20
N ASP A 591 56.31 -31.11 48.25
CA ASP A 591 56.29 -32.02 49.39
C ASP A 591 57.68 -32.70 49.57
N GLN A 592 58.33 -33.08 48.48
CA GLN A 592 59.68 -33.65 48.47
C GLN A 592 60.74 -32.64 48.93
N GLN A 593 60.72 -31.41 48.40
CA GLN A 593 61.61 -30.33 48.82
C GLN A 593 61.44 -30.00 50.30
N PHE A 594 60.20 -29.98 50.78
CA PHE A 594 59.89 -29.77 52.19
C PHE A 594 60.45 -30.91 53.06
N ASP A 595 60.31 -32.15 52.61
CA ASP A 595 60.84 -33.33 53.31
C ASP A 595 62.37 -33.37 53.33
N ASP A 596 63.03 -32.95 52.25
CA ASP A 596 64.49 -32.87 52.19
C ASP A 596 65.04 -31.74 53.06
N TRP A 597 64.41 -30.55 53.02
CA TRP A 597 64.70 -29.44 53.95
C TRP A 597 64.54 -29.88 55.40
N ARG A 598 63.45 -30.61 55.70
CA ARG A 598 63.19 -31.17 57.03
C ARG A 598 64.29 -32.14 57.47
N LYS A 599 64.62 -33.14 56.65
CA LYS A 599 65.70 -34.11 56.93
C LYS A 599 67.06 -33.41 57.06
N GLY A 600 67.30 -32.34 56.31
CA GLY A 600 68.48 -31.48 56.45
C GLY A 600 68.57 -30.83 57.83
N ASN A 601 67.49 -30.17 58.27
CA ASN A 601 67.41 -29.53 59.58
C ASN A 601 67.46 -30.53 60.73
N GLU A 602 66.81 -31.69 60.60
CA GLU A 602 66.88 -32.74 61.62
C GLU A 602 68.31 -33.26 61.78
N ARG A 603 69.02 -33.51 60.67
CA ARG A 603 70.44 -33.90 60.69
C ARG A 603 71.32 -32.80 61.30
N ALA A 604 71.07 -31.53 60.99
CA ALA A 604 71.79 -30.40 61.58
C ALA A 604 71.55 -30.31 63.09
N ALA A 605 70.28 -30.39 63.53
CA ALA A 605 69.92 -30.36 64.95
C ALA A 605 70.52 -31.53 65.72
N ARG A 606 70.53 -32.75 65.15
CA ARG A 606 71.19 -33.91 65.77
C ARG A 606 72.70 -33.73 65.90
N ARG A 607 73.36 -33.20 64.86
CA ARG A 607 74.80 -32.88 64.92
C ARG A 607 75.11 -31.84 65.99
N ASN A 608 74.36 -30.73 66.02
CA ASN A 608 74.50 -29.70 67.03
C ASN A 608 74.27 -30.26 68.44
N LEU A 609 73.27 -31.12 68.61
CA LEU A 609 73.00 -31.77 69.89
C LEU A 609 74.20 -32.60 70.38
N GLU A 610 74.81 -33.37 69.48
CA GLU A 610 75.98 -34.18 69.81
C GLU A 610 77.20 -33.31 70.14
N GLU A 611 77.39 -32.21 69.41
CA GLU A 611 78.43 -31.23 69.67
C GLU A 611 78.23 -30.51 71.01
N TYR A 612 77.01 -30.06 71.31
CA TYR A 612 76.67 -29.45 72.60
C TYR A 612 76.89 -30.41 73.77
N ARG A 613 76.57 -31.71 73.60
CA ARG A 613 76.86 -32.73 74.62
C ARG A 613 78.35 -32.89 74.87
N LYS A 614 79.17 -32.97 73.81
CA LYS A 614 80.63 -33.03 73.93
C LYS A 614 81.20 -31.79 74.62
N LEU A 615 80.74 -30.59 74.24
CA LEU A 615 81.17 -29.34 74.86
C LEU A 615 80.75 -29.24 76.33
N HIS A 616 79.54 -29.69 76.67
CA HIS A 616 79.08 -29.77 78.05
C HIS A 616 79.96 -30.71 78.89
N GLU A 617 80.26 -31.91 78.37
CA GLU A 617 81.14 -32.89 79.04
C GLU A 617 82.55 -32.34 79.27
N GLN A 618 83.07 -31.53 78.34
CA GLN A 618 84.40 -30.94 78.44
C GLN A 618 84.48 -29.75 79.40
N THR A 619 83.43 -28.92 79.48
CA THR A 619 83.49 -27.62 80.18
C THR A 619 82.71 -27.57 81.49
N GLY A 620 81.68 -28.42 81.65
CA GLY A 620 80.76 -28.38 82.79
C GLY A 620 79.83 -27.16 82.84
N ASP A 621 79.78 -26.33 81.79
CA ASP A 621 78.98 -25.11 81.76
C ASP A 621 77.49 -25.41 81.55
N ALA A 622 76.67 -25.03 82.53
CA ALA A 622 75.21 -25.18 82.52
C ALA A 622 74.51 -24.46 81.34
N ALA A 623 75.17 -23.55 80.63
CA ALA A 623 74.67 -22.97 79.39
C ALA A 623 74.46 -24.03 78.29
N TRP A 624 75.34 -25.03 78.19
CA TRP A 624 75.22 -26.11 77.20
C TRP A 624 74.07 -27.07 77.51
N LEU A 625 73.80 -27.34 78.78
CA LEU A 625 72.64 -28.14 79.23
C LEU A 625 71.31 -27.53 78.75
N ARG A 626 71.16 -26.21 78.86
CA ARG A 626 69.96 -25.49 78.36
C ARG A 626 69.82 -25.57 76.84
N LEU A 627 70.93 -25.51 76.10
CA LEU A 627 70.93 -25.67 74.64
C LEU A 627 70.61 -27.10 74.20
N ILE A 628 71.09 -28.11 74.94
CA ILE A 628 70.73 -29.53 74.73
C ILE A 628 69.23 -29.72 74.94
N GLU A 629 68.68 -29.30 76.08
CA GLU A 629 67.25 -29.44 76.38
C GLU A 629 66.37 -28.70 75.36
N SER A 630 66.75 -27.49 74.97
CA SER A 630 66.05 -26.72 73.94
C SER A 630 66.08 -27.42 72.57
N THR A 631 67.23 -27.98 72.19
CA THR A 631 67.39 -28.69 70.91
C THR A 631 66.64 -30.03 70.90
N GLU A 632 66.61 -30.76 72.03
CA GLU A 632 65.79 -31.98 72.19
C GLU A 632 64.30 -31.68 72.17
N GLN A 633 63.86 -30.59 72.81
CA GLN A 633 62.48 -30.13 72.74
C GLN A 633 62.11 -29.72 71.30
N ALA A 634 62.99 -29.03 70.59
CA ALA A 634 62.79 -28.70 69.18
C ALA A 634 62.64 -29.96 68.31
N LEU A 635 63.49 -30.97 68.49
CA LEU A 635 63.38 -32.27 67.80
C LEU A 635 62.07 -33.00 68.14
N LYS A 636 61.62 -32.99 69.40
CA LYS A 636 60.31 -33.55 69.82
C LYS A 636 59.12 -32.80 69.22
N LEU A 637 59.25 -31.48 69.05
CA LEU A 637 58.21 -30.64 68.40
C LEU A 637 58.14 -30.88 66.89
N TYR A 638 59.28 -31.18 66.24
CA TYR A 638 59.29 -31.60 64.83
C TYR A 638 58.48 -32.87 64.60
N ASP A 639 58.54 -33.84 65.53
CA ASP A 639 57.82 -35.11 65.45
C ASP A 639 56.29 -34.95 65.70
N ARG A 640 55.91 -34.09 66.66
CA ARG A 640 54.47 -33.81 66.95
C ARG A 640 53.76 -32.94 65.92
N LYS A 641 54.44 -31.93 65.35
CA LYS A 641 53.87 -31.15 64.22
C LYS A 641 53.66 -32.04 62.98
N HIS A 642 54.43 -33.13 62.88
CA HIS A 642 54.34 -34.12 61.80
C HIS A 642 53.06 -34.94 61.83
N LEU A 643 52.69 -35.46 63.00
CA LEU A 643 51.41 -36.16 63.18
C LEU A 643 50.20 -35.27 62.85
N ARG A 644 50.29 -33.96 63.11
CA ARG A 644 49.23 -33.00 62.75
C ARG A 644 49.16 -32.74 61.24
N ARG A 645 50.29 -32.56 60.56
CA ARG A 645 50.33 -32.31 59.12
C ARG A 645 49.98 -33.55 58.29
N ALA A 646 50.43 -34.74 58.69
CA ALA A 646 50.04 -36.00 58.05
C ALA A 646 48.52 -36.23 58.13
N ARG A 647 47.89 -35.87 59.26
CA ARG A 647 46.44 -36.00 59.47
C ARG A 647 45.62 -35.00 58.65
N ILE A 648 46.13 -33.78 58.42
CA ILE A 648 45.52 -32.78 57.53
C ILE A 648 45.75 -33.16 56.06
N ALA A 649 46.90 -33.75 55.73
CA ALA A 649 47.19 -34.25 54.40
C ALA A 649 46.31 -35.47 54.04
N ALA A 650 45.88 -36.30 54.98
CA ALA A 650 44.96 -37.40 54.67
C ALA A 650 43.50 -36.97 54.42
N MET A 651 43.14 -35.69 54.59
CA MET A 651 41.75 -35.22 54.41
C MET A 651 41.37 -34.96 52.94
N PRO A 652 40.13 -35.27 52.50
CA PRO A 652 39.62 -34.90 51.18
C PRO A 652 39.70 -33.38 50.92
N TRP A 653 39.94 -32.97 49.68
CA TRP A 653 40.22 -31.58 49.30
C TRP A 653 39.21 -30.54 49.84
N PRO A 654 37.87 -30.78 49.86
CA PRO A 654 36.92 -29.84 50.44
C PRO A 654 37.11 -29.62 51.96
N ARG A 655 37.51 -30.68 52.69
CA ARG A 655 37.77 -30.60 54.14
C ARG A 655 39.12 -29.96 54.47
N ARG A 656 40.13 -30.10 53.60
CA ARG A 656 41.42 -29.40 53.74
C ARG A 656 41.25 -27.88 53.67
N ILE A 657 40.37 -27.38 52.78
CA ILE A 657 40.09 -25.94 52.65
C ILE A 657 39.40 -25.41 53.91
N LEU A 658 38.35 -26.11 54.39
CA LEU A 658 37.66 -25.75 55.64
C LEU A 658 38.58 -25.78 56.87
N TYR A 659 39.48 -26.77 56.97
CA TYR A 659 40.43 -26.85 58.07
C TYR A 659 41.48 -25.73 58.02
N ARG A 660 41.94 -25.32 56.82
CA ARG A 660 42.83 -24.16 56.68
C ARG A 660 42.12 -22.86 57.04
N LEU A 661 40.86 -22.68 56.63
CA LEU A 661 40.07 -21.47 56.93
C LEU A 661 39.76 -21.33 58.44
N MET A 662 39.49 -22.43 59.15
CA MET A 662 39.21 -22.40 60.59
C MET A 662 40.43 -22.10 61.47
N PHE A 663 41.65 -22.32 60.98
CA PHE A 663 42.90 -22.18 61.74
C PHE A 663 43.87 -21.15 61.14
N TRP A 664 43.35 -20.20 60.35
CA TRP A 664 44.13 -19.08 59.77
C TRP A 664 44.05 -17.77 60.58
N LYS A 665 43.46 -17.83 61.77
CA LYS A 665 43.77 -16.92 62.89
C LYS A 665 44.67 -17.65 63.87
#